data_AF-A0A9P9Z8T7-F1
#
_entry.id   AF-A0A9P9Z8T7-F1
#
_cell.length_a   1.000
_cell.length_b   1.000
_cell.length_c   1.000
_cell.angle_alpha   90.00
_cell.angle_beta   90.00
_cell.angle_gamma   90.00
#
_symmetry.space_group_name_H-M   'P 1'
#
loop_
_entity.id
_entity.type
_entity.pdbx_description
1 polymer ?
#
loop_
_entity_poly.entity_id
_entity_poly.type
_entity_poly.pdbx_seq_one_letter_code
_entity_poly.pdbx_strand_id
1 'polypeptide(L)'
;MARLRAQCAWKSAQTHRSLARYLLEETYETLEAIDEGERTGDWSHLREELGDLLLQVYFHAAIDAEAGRYDVRDVAADLAAKLVRRNPHVFGDDAAPLAEQDAHAVNEAWETIKREEKRREHPTEGLPVALPALLYADKVIDRVGRAGRPVSADPEAVARGDLGERLLALAVEAHAAGADAEQALRDAAHQQVLGQLAGVGELDEPSARLPAGRLDLLDVRGEEAGREAQRAVLREVLQHPQVRGAPGRVDGQVPLQLLARLRGGGEAQLAQPLEVRPVRVAELREVVLDVGAAWHRHGAEPTRASSPVALIEDVHAREILDSRGNPTVEVEVFLDDGAQGRAAVPSGASTGQFEAVELRDGGERYLGKGTQQAVAAVLDQIGPAIEDEDAADQRAIDRVMIDLDATPNKATLGANAILGVSLAVAQAAAQSAELPLYRYVGGPNAHVLPVPMMNILNGGAHADSNVDVQEFMIAPVGAPTFAEALRQGAEVYHALKSVLKKKGLSTGLGDEGGFAPSLDSNRAALDLIGEAVGAAGLTLGTDIALAMDVAASEFFEGGTYTFEGQAKSAEEMTAYYADLVAAYPIVSIEDPLDEEDWDGWRTITEQLGDRVQIVGDDLFVTNPERLQRGIDGGQANALLVKVNQIGSLTETLDAVELAHRSGYRCMMSHRSGETEDVTIADLAVATNCGQIKTGAPARSDRVAKYNQLLRIEEELGDAARYAGATAFPRLGRR
;
A
#
# COMPACT_ATOMS: atom_id res chain seq x y z
N MET A 1 -4.46 -5.39 40.05
CA MET A 1 -3.02 -5.05 40.05
C MET A 1 -2.39 -4.91 41.45
N ALA A 2 -2.94 -4.11 42.37
CA ALA A 2 -2.32 -3.89 43.70
C ALA A 2 -1.91 -5.18 44.44
N ARG A 3 -2.75 -6.22 44.40
CA ARG A 3 -2.40 -7.55 44.94
C ARG A 3 -1.22 -8.21 44.20
N LEU A 4 -1.16 -8.10 42.87
CA LEU A 4 -0.04 -8.63 42.07
C LEU A 4 1.26 -7.88 42.37
N ARG A 5 1.21 -6.55 42.49
CA ARG A 5 2.34 -5.71 42.91
C ARG A 5 2.84 -6.02 44.33
N ALA A 6 1.93 -6.42 45.23
CA ALA A 6 2.27 -6.78 46.60
C ALA A 6 2.75 -8.23 46.78
N GLN A 7 2.30 -9.16 45.94
CA GLN A 7 2.49 -10.61 46.16
C GLN A 7 3.36 -11.29 45.09
N CYS A 8 3.71 -10.61 43.99
CA CYS A 8 4.61 -11.13 42.96
C CYS A 8 5.90 -10.30 42.90
N ALA A 9 7.03 -10.93 43.25
CA ALA A 9 8.34 -10.28 43.32
C ALA A 9 8.76 -9.63 41.99
N TRP A 10 8.47 -10.28 40.85
CA TRP A 10 8.79 -9.73 39.53
C TRP A 10 7.94 -8.50 39.20
N LYS A 11 6.62 -8.58 39.42
CA LYS A 11 5.68 -7.48 39.15
C LYS A 11 5.91 -6.29 40.09
N SER A 12 6.32 -6.54 41.34
CA SER A 12 6.71 -5.54 42.34
C SER A 12 7.98 -4.77 41.97
N ALA A 13 8.94 -5.45 41.33
CA ALA A 13 10.22 -4.85 40.92
C ALA A 13 10.12 -3.95 39.66
N GLN A 14 8.99 -3.96 38.95
CA GLN A 14 8.82 -3.15 37.75
C GLN A 14 8.73 -1.65 38.07
N THR A 15 9.29 -0.85 37.16
CA THR A 15 9.32 0.62 37.17
C THR A 15 8.83 1.15 35.82
N HIS A 16 8.54 2.46 35.71
CA HIS A 16 8.17 3.05 34.41
C HIS A 16 9.22 2.75 33.32
N ARG A 17 10.51 2.82 33.66
CA ARG A 17 11.60 2.58 32.71
C ARG A 17 11.68 1.13 32.27
N SER A 18 11.44 0.17 33.17
CA SER A 18 11.49 -1.26 32.81
C SER A 18 10.27 -1.70 32.01
N LEU A 19 9.15 -0.99 32.12
CA LEU A 19 7.92 -1.27 31.36
C LEU A 19 7.83 -0.54 30.02
N ALA A 20 8.65 0.49 29.79
CA ALA A 20 8.63 1.27 28.55
C ALA A 20 8.85 0.43 27.28
N ARG A 21 9.65 -0.65 27.37
CA ARG A 21 9.85 -1.60 26.28
C ARG A 21 8.57 -2.35 25.96
N TYR A 22 7.93 -2.94 26.97
CA TYR A 22 6.68 -3.67 26.79
C TYR A 22 5.58 -2.76 26.26
N LEU A 23 5.45 -1.53 26.79
CA LEU A 23 4.51 -0.55 26.24
C LEU A 23 4.71 -0.29 24.75
N LEU A 24 5.97 -0.25 24.29
CA LEU A 24 6.28 -0.07 22.87
C LEU A 24 5.98 -1.35 22.06
N GLU A 25 6.34 -2.52 22.59
CA GLU A 25 6.04 -3.82 22.00
C GLU A 25 4.51 -3.99 21.83
N GLU A 26 3.72 -3.83 22.89
CA GLU A 26 2.25 -3.90 22.80
C GLU A 26 1.67 -2.87 21.81
N THR A 27 2.33 -1.71 21.64
CA THR A 27 1.87 -0.70 20.66
C THR A 27 2.08 -1.20 19.23
N TYR A 28 3.21 -1.84 18.94
CA TYR A 28 3.47 -2.42 17.62
C TYR A 28 2.68 -3.71 17.39
N GLU A 29 2.49 -4.54 18.43
CA GLU A 29 1.64 -5.74 18.37
C GLU A 29 0.18 -5.36 18.19
N THR A 30 -0.29 -4.25 18.78
CA THR A 30 -1.61 -3.68 18.48
C THR A 30 -1.71 -3.24 17.02
N LEU A 31 -0.67 -2.60 16.45
CA LEU A 31 -0.66 -2.23 15.04
C LEU A 31 -0.68 -3.47 14.13
N GLU A 32 0.10 -4.49 14.47
CA GLU A 32 0.12 -5.76 13.73
C GLU A 32 -1.21 -6.52 13.84
N ALA A 33 -1.89 -6.46 14.99
CA ALA A 33 -3.21 -7.04 15.18
C ALA A 33 -4.33 -6.24 14.50
N ILE A 34 -4.12 -4.94 14.26
CA ILE A 34 -4.96 -4.14 13.35
C ILE A 34 -4.77 -4.67 11.93
N ASP A 35 -3.53 -4.74 11.44
CA ASP A 35 -3.21 -5.24 10.10
C ASP A 35 -3.71 -6.69 9.90
N GLU A 36 -3.62 -7.53 10.93
CA GLU A 36 -4.13 -8.89 10.92
C GLU A 36 -5.66 -8.96 10.99
N GLY A 37 -6.30 -8.12 11.80
CA GLY A 37 -7.76 -8.01 11.86
C GLY A 37 -8.33 -7.58 10.51
N GLU A 38 -7.70 -6.63 9.84
CA GLU A 38 -8.02 -6.20 8.48
C GLU A 38 -7.81 -7.32 7.46
N ARG A 39 -6.71 -8.07 7.58
CA ARG A 39 -6.38 -9.17 6.67
C ARG A 39 -7.28 -10.41 6.85
N THR A 40 -7.72 -10.70 8.07
CA THR A 40 -8.38 -11.98 8.41
C THR A 40 -9.86 -11.85 8.74
N GLY A 41 -10.34 -10.63 9.03
CA GLY A 41 -11.69 -10.37 9.54
C GLY A 41 -11.90 -10.83 11.00
N ASP A 42 -10.90 -11.44 11.63
CA ASP A 42 -10.94 -11.86 13.03
C ASP A 42 -10.33 -10.79 13.95
N TRP A 43 -11.20 -9.97 14.53
CA TRP A 43 -10.81 -8.90 15.46
C TRP A 43 -10.60 -9.37 16.89
N SER A 44 -10.64 -10.68 17.15
CA SER A 44 -10.40 -11.21 18.50
C SER A 44 -8.98 -10.92 18.96
N HIS A 45 -7.99 -10.97 18.05
CA HIS A 45 -6.60 -10.63 18.34
C HIS A 45 -6.45 -9.14 18.67
N LEU A 46 -7.05 -8.23 17.88
CA LEU A 46 -7.04 -6.79 18.21
C LEU A 46 -7.63 -6.50 19.60
N ARG A 47 -8.71 -7.21 19.98
CA ARG A 47 -9.29 -7.06 21.31
C ARG A 47 -8.35 -7.52 22.43
N GLU A 48 -7.58 -8.57 22.18
CA GLU A 48 -6.55 -9.07 23.10
C GLU A 48 -5.43 -8.05 23.25
N GLU A 49 -4.87 -7.58 22.13
CA GLU A 49 -3.76 -6.61 22.11
C GLU A 49 -4.13 -5.25 22.70
N LEU A 50 -5.34 -4.74 22.43
CA LEU A 50 -5.86 -3.54 23.11
C LEU A 50 -6.00 -3.74 24.62
N GLY A 51 -6.30 -4.98 25.05
CA GLY A 51 -6.33 -5.37 26.45
C GLY A 51 -4.95 -5.32 27.10
N ASP A 52 -3.92 -5.77 26.40
CA ASP A 52 -2.54 -5.78 26.87
C ASP A 52 -1.90 -4.39 26.84
N LEU A 53 -2.20 -3.57 25.83
CA LEU A 53 -1.84 -2.16 25.82
C LEU A 53 -2.49 -1.40 27.00
N LEU A 54 -3.78 -1.65 27.27
CA LEU A 54 -4.48 -1.10 28.43
C LEU A 54 -3.90 -1.62 29.76
N LEU A 55 -3.43 -2.87 29.80
CA LEU A 55 -2.74 -3.44 30.95
C LEU A 55 -1.45 -2.67 31.27
N GLN A 56 -0.67 -2.27 30.26
CA GLN A 56 0.52 -1.43 30.46
C GLN A 56 0.16 -0.08 31.06
N VAL A 57 -0.90 0.58 30.54
CA VAL A 57 -1.43 1.85 31.10
C VAL A 57 -1.81 1.67 32.58
N TYR A 58 -2.53 0.59 32.90
CA TYR A 58 -2.92 0.28 34.29
C TYR A 58 -1.69 0.00 35.19
N PHE A 59 -0.64 -0.59 34.64
CA PHE A 59 0.59 -0.89 35.36
C PHE A 59 1.35 0.37 35.74
N HIS A 60 1.49 1.30 34.80
CA HIS A 60 2.11 2.59 35.04
C HIS A 60 1.34 3.38 36.10
N ALA A 61 0.01 3.45 36.00
CA ALA A 61 -0.83 4.09 37.01
C ALA A 61 -0.72 3.43 38.40
N ALA A 62 -0.55 2.11 38.47
CA ALA A 62 -0.34 1.41 39.74
C ALA A 62 1.02 1.75 40.39
N ILE A 63 2.08 1.93 39.60
CA ILE A 63 3.40 2.37 40.11
C ILE A 63 3.31 3.79 40.67
N ASP A 64 2.57 4.68 40.00
CA ASP A 64 2.31 6.04 40.48
C ASP A 64 1.47 6.06 41.76
N ALA A 65 0.46 5.20 41.85
CA ALA A 65 -0.41 5.10 43.02
C ALA A 65 0.36 4.65 44.27
N GLU A 66 1.28 3.69 44.12
CA GLU A 66 2.17 3.25 45.22
C GLU A 66 3.15 4.34 45.66
N ALA A 67 3.54 5.20 44.74
CA ALA A 67 4.36 6.38 45.03
C ALA A 67 3.53 7.57 45.56
N GLY A 68 2.21 7.42 45.71
CA GLY A 68 1.29 8.45 46.18
C GLY A 68 1.14 9.64 45.21
N ARG A 69 1.37 9.43 43.91
CA ARG A 69 1.28 10.49 42.89
C ARG A 69 -0.14 10.63 42.32
N TYR A 70 -0.60 9.62 41.59
CA TYR A 70 -1.95 9.52 41.03
C TYR A 70 -2.27 8.05 40.75
N ASP A 71 -3.55 7.72 40.56
CA ASP A 71 -4.00 6.38 40.20
C ASP A 71 -4.72 6.35 38.84
N VAL A 72 -5.19 5.16 38.45
CA VAL A 72 -5.87 4.97 37.16
C VAL A 72 -7.18 5.74 37.03
N ARG A 73 -7.85 6.06 38.16
CA ARG A 73 -9.06 6.87 38.17
C ARG A 73 -8.73 8.31 37.86
N ASP A 74 -7.61 8.81 38.37
CA ASP A 74 -7.11 10.15 38.04
C ASP A 74 -6.78 10.24 36.53
N VAL A 75 -6.11 9.21 35.97
CA VAL A 75 -5.83 9.13 34.52
C VAL A 75 -7.13 9.12 33.69
N ALA A 76 -8.13 8.35 34.11
CA ALA A 76 -9.43 8.31 33.44
C ALA A 76 -10.20 9.63 33.59
N ALA A 77 -10.12 10.28 34.75
CA ALA A 77 -10.74 11.57 35.02
C ALA A 77 -10.10 12.68 34.17
N ASP A 78 -8.78 12.69 34.03
CA ASP A 78 -8.04 13.63 33.19
C ASP A 78 -8.37 13.41 31.70
N LEU A 79 -8.50 12.15 31.26
CA LEU A 79 -8.96 11.82 29.91
C LEU A 79 -10.38 12.33 29.68
N ALA A 80 -11.31 12.06 30.60
CA ALA A 80 -12.69 12.51 30.51
C ALA A 80 -12.80 14.04 30.50
N ALA A 81 -12.08 14.72 31.40
CA ALA A 81 -12.02 16.17 31.45
C ALA A 81 -11.44 16.77 30.15
N LYS A 82 -10.40 16.14 29.60
CA LYS A 82 -9.81 16.54 28.31
C LYS A 82 -10.76 16.33 27.14
N LEU A 83 -11.50 15.22 27.11
CA LEU A 83 -12.52 14.94 26.09
C LEU A 83 -13.67 15.94 26.18
N VAL A 84 -14.17 16.23 27.38
CA VAL A 84 -15.23 17.23 27.61
C VAL A 84 -14.77 18.61 27.18
N ARG A 85 -13.57 19.03 27.62
CA ARG A 85 -13.04 20.36 27.33
C ARG A 85 -12.74 20.58 25.85
N ARG A 86 -12.23 19.56 25.15
CA ARG A 86 -11.88 19.66 23.73
C ARG A 86 -13.08 19.54 22.80
N ASN A 87 -14.21 19.08 23.32
CA ASN A 87 -15.45 18.97 22.57
C ASN A 87 -16.56 19.83 23.21
N PRO A 88 -16.36 21.15 23.33
CA PRO A 88 -17.39 22.03 23.87
C PRO A 88 -18.64 22.06 22.98
N HIS A 89 -18.52 21.70 21.70
CA HIS A 89 -19.63 21.50 20.78
C HIS A 89 -20.51 20.29 21.14
N VAL A 90 -19.99 19.33 21.91
CA VAL A 90 -20.76 18.16 22.42
C VAL A 90 -21.19 18.35 23.88
N PHE A 91 -20.31 18.90 24.73
CA PHE A 91 -20.49 18.92 26.19
C PHE A 91 -20.67 20.32 26.81
N GLY A 92 -20.62 21.38 26.00
CA GLY A 92 -20.82 22.75 26.46
C GLY A 92 -22.30 23.12 26.64
N ASP A 93 -22.57 24.20 27.38
CA ASP A 93 -23.93 24.66 27.66
C ASP A 93 -24.69 25.11 26.38
N ASP A 94 -23.96 25.44 25.31
CA ASP A 94 -24.48 25.82 23.98
C ASP A 94 -24.22 24.74 22.91
N ALA A 95 -24.11 23.45 23.31
CA ALA A 95 -23.88 22.35 22.37
C ALA A 95 -24.96 22.28 21.28
N ALA A 96 -24.55 22.44 20.03
CA ALA A 96 -25.43 22.37 18.87
C ALA A 96 -25.71 20.88 18.51
N PRO A 97 -26.89 20.53 17.97
CA PRO A 97 -27.12 19.21 17.40
C PRO A 97 -26.08 18.86 16.33
N LEU A 98 -25.70 17.58 16.20
CA LEU A 98 -24.68 17.13 15.24
C LEU A 98 -24.91 17.67 13.82
N ALA A 99 -26.18 17.70 13.37
CA ALA A 99 -26.58 18.22 12.06
C ALA A 99 -26.33 19.73 11.85
N GLU A 100 -26.01 20.48 12.91
CA GLU A 100 -25.73 21.92 12.90
C GLU A 100 -24.25 22.22 13.17
N GLN A 101 -23.42 21.19 13.37
CA GLN A 101 -21.99 21.34 13.59
C GLN A 101 -21.23 21.26 12.26
N ASP A 102 -20.42 22.27 11.97
CA ASP A 102 -19.49 22.26 10.85
C ASP A 102 -18.18 21.57 11.26
N ALA A 103 -17.82 20.48 10.58
CA ALA A 103 -16.64 19.68 10.92
C ALA A 103 -15.34 20.48 10.82
N HIS A 104 -15.26 21.43 9.87
CA HIS A 104 -14.08 22.28 9.72
C HIS A 104 -13.93 23.25 10.89
N ALA A 105 -15.00 23.98 11.26
CA ALA A 105 -15.02 24.87 12.41
C ALA A 105 -14.79 24.11 13.74
N VAL A 106 -15.32 22.89 13.87
CA VAL A 106 -15.06 22.02 15.02
C VAL A 106 -13.58 21.64 15.10
N ASN A 107 -12.96 21.26 13.98
CA ASN A 107 -11.54 20.92 13.92
C ASN A 107 -10.64 22.15 14.16
N GLU A 108 -10.97 23.31 13.59
CA GLU A 108 -10.25 24.56 13.84
C GLU A 108 -10.35 25.00 15.31
N ALA A 109 -11.53 24.89 15.91
CA ALA A 109 -11.75 25.16 17.33
C ALA A 109 -10.98 24.16 18.20
N TRP A 110 -10.99 22.87 17.83
CA TRP A 110 -10.24 21.82 18.53
C TRP A 110 -8.73 22.06 18.48
N GLU A 111 -8.18 22.41 17.32
CA GLU A 111 -6.77 22.77 17.15
C GLU A 111 -6.41 24.09 17.86
N THR A 112 -7.34 25.02 17.95
CA THR A 112 -7.17 26.27 18.71
C THR A 112 -7.12 25.99 20.22
N ILE A 113 -8.06 25.22 20.76
CA ILE A 113 -8.08 24.79 22.16
C ILE A 113 -6.81 23.98 22.48
N LYS A 114 -6.39 23.08 21.59
CA LYS A 114 -5.16 22.29 21.72
C LYS A 114 -3.90 23.16 21.69
N ARG A 115 -3.88 24.24 20.90
CA ARG A 115 -2.79 25.23 20.87
C ARG A 115 -2.74 26.06 22.16
N GLU A 116 -3.90 26.51 22.65
CA GLU A 116 -4.03 27.27 23.90
C GLU A 116 -3.65 26.43 25.13
N GLU A 117 -4.05 25.15 25.14
CA GLU A 117 -3.70 24.18 26.19
C GLU A 117 -2.20 23.92 26.30
N LYS A 118 -1.50 23.96 25.17
CA LYS A 118 -0.11 23.56 25.09
C LYS A 118 0.86 24.73 25.20
N ARG A 119 0.40 25.99 25.29
CA ARG A 119 1.18 27.25 25.35
C ARG A 119 2.69 27.00 25.27
N ARG A 120 3.17 26.78 24.04
CA ARG A 120 4.56 26.38 23.80
C ARG A 120 5.40 27.63 23.67
N GLU A 121 6.40 27.78 24.53
CA GLU A 121 7.36 28.88 24.47
C GLU A 121 8.40 28.63 23.37
N HIS A 122 8.64 27.36 22.98
CA HIS A 122 9.60 26.99 21.93
C HIS A 122 9.09 25.94 20.92
N PRO A 123 9.59 25.95 19.66
CA PRO A 123 9.14 25.05 18.59
C PRO A 123 9.35 23.55 18.85
N THR A 124 10.32 23.17 19.69
CA THR A 124 10.58 21.76 20.06
C THR A 124 9.79 21.26 21.25
N GLU A 125 9.06 22.15 21.92
CA GLU A 125 8.32 21.79 23.11
C GLU A 125 7.24 20.75 22.78
N GLY A 126 7.29 19.62 23.49
CA GLY A 126 6.40 18.48 23.28
C GLY A 126 6.69 17.60 22.06
N LEU A 127 7.89 17.66 21.46
CA LEU A 127 8.39 16.55 20.62
C LEU A 127 8.99 15.46 21.50
N PRO A 128 8.50 14.21 21.45
CA PRO A 128 9.12 13.13 22.19
C PRO A 128 10.54 12.89 21.67
N VAL A 129 11.53 13.08 22.54
CA VAL A 129 12.95 12.86 22.21
C VAL A 129 13.23 11.39 21.87
N ALA A 130 12.34 10.47 22.28
CA ALA A 130 12.41 9.06 21.98
C ALA A 130 11.83 8.65 20.60
N LEU A 131 11.38 9.61 19.78
CA LEU A 131 10.98 9.29 18.40
C LEU A 131 12.17 8.74 17.59
N PRO A 132 11.95 7.85 16.62
CA PRO A 132 12.96 7.48 15.64
C PRO A 132 13.59 8.74 15.02
N ALA A 133 14.92 8.80 14.94
CA ALA A 133 15.64 10.05 14.71
C ALA A 133 15.30 10.75 13.36
N LEU A 134 14.97 10.00 12.31
CA LEU A 134 14.53 10.56 11.03
C LEU A 134 13.16 11.23 11.14
N LEU A 135 12.20 10.56 11.79
CA LEU A 135 10.86 11.11 12.06
C LEU A 135 10.93 12.31 13.04
N TYR A 136 11.86 12.27 13.99
CA TYR A 136 12.13 13.40 14.87
C TYR A 136 12.67 14.60 14.09
N ALA A 137 13.67 14.38 13.21
CA ALA A 137 14.29 15.43 12.40
C ALA A 137 13.28 16.08 11.46
N ASP A 138 12.46 15.29 10.78
CA ASP A 138 11.40 15.77 9.89
C ASP A 138 10.40 16.69 10.63
N LYS A 139 9.92 16.25 11.79
CA LYS A 139 9.03 17.08 12.65
C LYS A 139 9.69 18.36 13.16
N VAL A 140 11.02 18.39 13.34
CA VAL A 140 11.74 19.61 13.72
C VAL A 140 11.84 20.57 12.51
N ILE A 141 12.19 20.05 11.34
CA ILE A 141 12.32 20.82 10.09
C ILE A 141 10.98 21.48 9.72
N ASP A 142 9.89 20.72 9.72
CA ASP A 142 8.53 21.23 9.43
C ASP A 142 8.14 22.35 10.40
N ARG A 143 8.37 22.17 11.71
CA ARG A 143 8.06 23.20 12.71
C ARG A 143 8.88 24.49 12.55
N VAL A 144 10.16 24.37 12.20
CA VAL A 144 11.04 25.51 11.97
C VAL A 144 10.65 26.25 10.67
N GLY A 145 10.22 25.50 9.65
CA GLY A 145 9.59 26.04 8.44
C GLY A 145 8.30 26.81 8.72
N ARG A 146 7.37 26.24 9.49
CA ARG A 146 6.12 26.91 9.93
C ARG A 146 6.36 28.15 10.79
N ALA A 147 7.50 28.23 11.48
CA ALA A 147 7.94 29.42 12.22
C ALA A 147 8.59 30.49 11.32
N GLY A 148 8.55 30.32 10.00
CA GLY A 148 9.03 31.29 9.00
C GLY A 148 10.54 31.23 8.73
N ARG A 149 11.22 30.15 9.10
CA ARG A 149 12.66 29.94 8.85
C ARG A 149 12.89 28.61 8.12
N PRO A 150 12.60 28.51 6.81
CA PRO A 150 12.76 27.26 6.08
C PRO A 150 14.23 26.81 6.10
N VAL A 151 14.46 25.54 6.45
CA VAL A 151 15.79 24.92 6.39
C VAL A 151 16.11 24.66 4.92
N SER A 152 17.09 25.37 4.37
CA SER A 152 17.49 25.20 2.97
C SER A 152 18.34 23.94 2.80
N ALA A 153 17.93 23.04 1.91
CA ALA A 153 18.79 21.97 1.45
C ALA A 153 19.86 22.50 0.48
N ASP A 154 21.01 21.83 0.42
CA ASP A 154 22.01 22.06 -0.64
C ASP A 154 21.41 21.61 -1.99
N PRO A 155 21.19 22.53 -2.95
CA PRO A 155 20.58 22.20 -4.23
C PRO A 155 21.38 21.16 -5.02
N GLU A 156 22.72 21.16 -4.90
CA GLU A 156 23.56 20.17 -5.56
C GLU A 156 23.41 18.79 -4.90
N ALA A 157 23.19 18.75 -3.58
CA ALA A 157 22.97 17.51 -2.85
C ALA A 157 21.56 16.92 -3.06
N VAL A 158 20.56 17.76 -3.33
CA VAL A 158 19.21 17.33 -3.72
C VAL A 158 19.20 16.85 -5.17
N ALA A 159 19.94 17.53 -6.05
CA ALA A 159 20.05 17.15 -7.46
C ALA A 159 20.84 15.85 -7.72
N ARG A 160 21.64 15.36 -6.76
CA ARG A 160 22.40 14.11 -6.90
C ARG A 160 21.56 12.82 -6.83
N GLY A 161 20.32 12.86 -6.35
CA GLY A 161 19.42 11.69 -6.32
C GLY A 161 19.87 10.50 -5.44
N ASP A 162 20.97 10.65 -4.69
CA ASP A 162 21.70 9.58 -4.00
C ASP A 162 21.37 9.50 -2.49
N LEU A 163 20.20 10.02 -2.07
CA LEU A 163 19.87 10.20 -0.66
C LEU A 163 19.88 8.88 0.12
N GLY A 164 19.31 7.81 -0.44
CA GLY A 164 19.30 6.48 0.18
C GLY A 164 20.71 5.90 0.34
N GLU A 165 21.54 6.00 -0.70
CA GLU A 165 22.94 5.52 -0.68
C GLU A 165 23.79 6.31 0.29
N ARG A 166 23.54 7.62 0.42
CA ARG A 166 24.20 8.47 1.41
C ARG A 166 23.74 8.20 2.82
N LEU A 167 22.45 7.97 3.05
CA LEU A 167 21.95 7.56 4.37
C LEU A 167 22.55 6.21 4.77
N LEU A 168 22.65 5.28 3.83
CA LEU A 168 23.32 3.99 4.04
C LEU A 168 24.83 4.16 4.27
N ALA A 169 25.52 4.98 3.49
CA ALA A 169 26.95 5.26 3.66
C ALA A 169 27.22 5.89 5.03
N LEU A 170 26.37 6.83 5.46
CA LEU A 170 26.45 7.44 6.79
C LEU A 170 26.19 6.41 7.90
N ALA A 171 25.25 5.48 7.71
CA ALA A 171 25.01 4.40 8.66
C ALA A 171 26.21 3.43 8.74
N VAL A 172 26.85 3.13 7.60
CA VAL A 172 28.06 2.32 7.51
C VAL A 172 29.26 3.02 8.15
N GLU A 173 29.43 4.33 7.93
CA GLU A 173 30.47 5.15 8.55
C GLU A 173 30.29 5.25 10.07
N ALA A 174 29.06 5.49 10.53
CA ALA A 174 28.73 5.48 11.95
C ALA A 174 29.04 4.12 12.57
N HIS A 175 28.67 3.02 11.90
CA HIS A 175 29.00 1.67 12.34
C HIS A 175 30.52 1.44 12.41
N ALA A 176 31.27 1.85 11.39
CA ALA A 176 32.73 1.72 11.35
C ALA A 176 33.44 2.57 12.43
N ALA A 177 32.85 3.72 12.78
CA ALA A 177 33.32 4.60 13.85
C ALA A 177 32.87 4.15 15.27
N GLY A 178 32.01 3.12 15.37
CA GLY A 178 31.40 2.71 16.63
C GLY A 178 30.43 3.75 17.21
N ALA A 179 29.89 4.63 16.35
CA ALA A 179 28.92 5.66 16.71
C ALA A 179 27.48 5.15 16.51
N ASP A 180 26.57 5.59 17.38
CA ASP A 180 25.13 5.38 17.22
C ASP A 180 24.58 6.40 16.22
N ALA A 181 24.27 5.93 15.01
CA ALA A 181 23.78 6.76 13.91
C ALA A 181 22.46 7.46 14.25
N GLU A 182 21.58 6.80 15.00
CA GLU A 182 20.28 7.33 15.39
C GLU A 182 20.45 8.47 16.40
N GLN A 183 21.28 8.24 17.42
CA GLN A 183 21.57 9.27 18.41
C GLN A 183 22.32 10.46 17.80
N ALA A 184 23.30 10.21 16.92
CA ALA A 184 24.06 11.26 16.25
C ALA A 184 23.17 12.16 15.38
N LEU A 185 22.22 11.57 14.62
CA LEU A 185 21.27 12.33 13.82
C LEU A 185 20.31 13.15 14.70
N ARG A 186 19.80 12.55 15.79
CA ARG A 186 18.93 13.24 16.74
C ARG A 186 19.61 14.45 17.36
N ASP A 187 20.87 14.30 17.77
CA ASP A 187 21.67 15.39 18.36
C ASP A 187 21.95 16.51 17.34
N ALA A 188 22.27 16.15 16.09
CA ALA A 188 22.47 17.12 15.01
C ALA A 188 21.19 17.90 14.67
N ALA A 189 20.04 17.21 14.55
CA ALA A 189 18.75 17.84 14.34
C ALA A 189 18.38 18.78 15.49
N HIS A 190 18.70 18.40 16.73
CA HIS A 190 18.45 19.24 17.89
C HIS A 190 19.37 20.46 17.95
N GLN A 191 20.66 20.34 17.62
CA GLN A 191 21.61 21.46 17.74
C GLN A 191 21.66 22.40 16.53
N GLN A 192 21.71 21.87 15.31
CA GLN A 192 21.93 22.69 14.11
C GLN A 192 20.65 23.34 13.58
N VAL A 193 19.53 22.61 13.59
CA VAL A 193 18.27 23.12 13.03
C VAL A 193 17.63 24.15 13.96
N LEU A 194 17.78 23.99 15.29
CA LEU A 194 17.28 24.97 16.27
C LEU A 194 18.17 26.19 16.44
N GLY A 195 19.49 26.07 16.22
CA GLY A 195 20.42 27.21 16.25
C GLY A 195 20.05 28.30 15.23
N GLN A 196 19.40 27.94 14.13
CA GLN A 196 18.91 28.88 13.11
C GLN A 196 17.73 29.75 13.57
N LEU A 197 17.12 29.48 14.74
CA LEU A 197 16.04 30.28 15.35
C LEU A 197 16.54 31.46 16.22
N ALA A 198 17.81 31.51 16.60
CA ALA A 198 18.38 32.59 17.41
C ALA A 198 19.41 33.41 16.61
N GLY A 199 19.13 34.68 16.32
CA GLY A 199 20.14 35.59 15.78
C GLY A 199 21.28 35.77 16.78
N VAL A 200 22.51 35.63 16.29
CA VAL A 200 23.80 35.58 17.01
C VAL A 200 23.86 36.45 18.28
N GLY A 201 23.91 35.77 19.42
CA GLY A 201 24.51 36.21 20.67
C GLY A 201 25.03 34.96 21.36
N GLU A 202 26.29 34.96 21.78
CA GLU A 202 26.99 33.83 22.40
C GLU A 202 26.07 33.03 23.33
N LEU A 203 25.71 31.82 22.90
CA LEU A 203 25.31 30.78 23.83
C LEU A 203 26.62 30.11 24.22
N ASP A 204 27.00 30.28 25.49
CA ASP A 204 28.07 29.55 26.14
C ASP A 204 28.06 28.09 25.66
N GLU A 205 29.26 27.53 25.41
CA GLU A 205 29.43 26.13 25.05
C GLU A 205 28.45 25.26 25.84
N PRO A 206 27.67 24.37 25.19
CA PRO A 206 27.07 23.28 25.92
C PRO A 206 28.25 22.45 26.39
N SER A 207 28.61 22.66 27.65
CA SER A 207 29.63 21.92 28.35
C SER A 207 29.47 20.45 28.00
N ALA A 208 30.42 19.93 27.22
CA ALA A 208 30.58 18.51 27.03
C ALA A 208 30.76 17.89 28.41
N ARG A 209 29.78 17.11 28.84
CA ARG A 209 29.95 15.93 29.67
C ARG A 209 28.72 15.04 29.48
N LEU A 210 28.88 14.09 28.57
CA LEU A 210 28.41 12.74 28.84
C LEU A 210 28.81 12.38 30.28
N PRO A 211 27.89 11.93 31.16
CA PRO A 211 28.29 11.03 32.22
C PRO A 211 28.62 9.70 31.52
N ALA A 212 29.91 9.49 31.28
CA ALA A 212 30.46 8.15 31.24
C ALA A 212 30.12 7.44 32.57
N GLY A 213 29.74 6.17 32.48
CA GLY A 213 29.49 5.27 33.61
C GLY A 213 28.09 4.68 33.51
N ARG A 214 27.91 3.49 32.95
CA ARG A 214 28.23 2.24 33.64
C ARG A 214 28.16 2.41 35.15
N LEU A 215 27.04 2.01 35.74
CA LEU A 215 26.93 1.77 37.17
C LEU A 215 27.60 0.42 37.45
N ASP A 216 28.93 0.41 37.35
CA ASP A 216 29.74 -0.44 38.21
C ASP A 216 29.92 0.31 39.53
N LEU A 217 29.84 -0.45 40.61
CA LEU A 217 29.88 -0.03 42.00
C LEU A 217 30.96 1.03 42.33
N LEU A 218 30.52 2.15 42.90
CA LEU A 218 31.21 2.96 43.94
C LEU A 218 32.71 3.26 43.75
N ASP A 219 33.06 4.48 43.29
CA ASP A 219 34.36 5.09 43.63
C ASP A 219 34.22 6.61 43.91
N VAL A 220 34.62 7.02 45.12
CA VAL A 220 34.48 8.38 45.69
C VAL A 220 35.88 8.93 45.92
N ARG A 221 36.29 10.01 45.21
CA ARG A 221 37.55 10.73 45.47
C ARG A 221 37.31 12.07 46.18
N GLY A 222 37.66 12.12 47.47
CA GLY A 222 37.78 13.35 48.28
C GLY A 222 37.97 13.05 49.78
N GLU A 223 39.20 13.29 50.27
CA GLU A 223 39.71 13.28 51.66
C GLU A 223 39.67 11.99 52.50
N GLU A 224 40.87 11.58 52.95
CA GLU A 224 41.16 10.35 53.70
C GLU A 224 40.40 10.26 55.04
N ALA A 225 40.14 11.39 55.69
CA ALA A 225 39.36 11.48 56.93
C ALA A 225 37.87 11.11 56.75
N GLY A 226 37.26 11.45 55.60
CA GLY A 226 35.86 11.10 55.30
C GLY A 226 35.68 9.61 55.00
N ARG A 227 36.66 9.02 54.32
CA ARG A 227 36.69 7.57 54.03
C ARG A 227 36.92 6.74 55.29
N GLU A 228 37.71 7.23 56.24
CA GLU A 228 37.96 6.54 57.50
C GLU A 228 36.73 6.58 58.43
N ALA A 229 36.02 7.72 58.49
CA ALA A 229 34.76 7.86 59.21
C ALA A 229 33.65 6.95 58.65
N GLN A 230 33.50 6.86 57.32
CA GLN A 230 32.53 5.95 56.70
C GLN A 230 32.92 4.48 56.87
N ARG A 231 34.22 4.12 56.80
CA ARG A 231 34.70 2.76 57.08
C ARG A 231 34.58 2.37 58.55
N ALA A 232 34.61 3.33 59.48
CA ALA A 232 34.35 3.10 60.90
C ALA A 232 32.87 2.79 61.14
N VAL A 233 31.97 3.60 60.57
CA VAL A 233 30.51 3.36 60.65
C VAL A 233 30.13 2.04 59.98
N LEU A 234 30.69 1.74 58.81
CA LEU A 234 30.42 0.47 58.12
C LEU A 234 30.98 -0.74 58.90
N ARG A 235 32.14 -0.60 59.57
CA ARG A 235 32.66 -1.64 60.47
C ARG A 235 31.76 -1.84 61.69
N GLU A 236 31.23 -0.77 62.25
CA GLU A 236 30.34 -0.83 63.42
C GLU A 236 28.98 -1.48 63.06
N VAL A 237 28.42 -1.16 61.90
CA VAL A 237 27.21 -1.80 61.35
C VAL A 237 27.44 -3.30 61.08
N LEU A 238 28.56 -3.66 60.47
CA LEU A 238 28.89 -5.06 60.15
C LEU A 238 29.34 -5.89 61.36
N GLN A 239 29.75 -5.24 62.46
CA GLN A 239 30.06 -5.88 63.73
C GLN A 239 28.89 -5.86 64.71
N HIS A 240 27.77 -5.20 64.37
CA HIS A 240 26.59 -5.15 65.22
C HIS A 240 26.06 -6.58 65.44
N PRO A 241 25.77 -7.00 66.69
CA PRO A 241 25.43 -8.39 67.02
C PRO A 241 24.22 -8.95 66.26
N GLN A 242 23.32 -8.08 65.78
CA GLN A 242 22.13 -8.43 65.00
C GLN A 242 22.39 -8.59 63.49
N VAL A 243 23.56 -8.17 62.99
CA VAL A 243 23.96 -8.28 61.57
C VAL A 243 24.93 -9.45 61.36
N ARG A 244 25.55 -9.98 62.43
CA ARG A 244 26.43 -11.15 62.36
C ARG A 244 25.63 -12.47 62.34
N GLY A 245 25.41 -13.02 61.14
CA GLY A 245 25.02 -14.43 60.98
C GLY A 245 24.67 -14.85 59.54
N ALA A 246 25.63 -15.50 58.86
CA ALA A 246 25.58 -16.21 57.56
C ALA A 246 24.97 -15.47 56.32
N PRO A 247 25.52 -15.68 55.10
CA PRO A 247 25.06 -14.94 53.92
C PRO A 247 23.67 -15.45 53.49
N GLY A 248 22.68 -14.56 53.48
CA GLY A 248 21.39 -14.80 52.81
C GLY A 248 20.11 -14.49 53.58
N ARG A 249 20.16 -14.01 54.83
CA ARG A 249 18.97 -13.49 55.52
C ARG A 249 19.35 -12.54 56.65
N VAL A 250 18.74 -11.35 56.67
CA VAL A 250 18.70 -10.48 57.85
C VAL A 250 17.25 -10.42 58.30
N ASP A 251 16.91 -11.18 59.35
CA ASP A 251 15.64 -11.05 60.06
C ASP A 251 15.84 -10.07 61.23
N GLY A 252 15.14 -8.95 61.18
CA GLY A 252 15.13 -7.93 62.24
C GLY A 252 15.17 -6.52 61.69
N GLN A 253 14.24 -5.68 62.14
CA GLN A 253 14.19 -4.26 61.79
C GLN A 253 15.51 -3.57 62.16
N VAL A 254 16.22 -3.06 61.16
CA VAL A 254 17.28 -2.09 61.40
C VAL A 254 16.61 -0.83 61.93
N PRO A 255 16.95 -0.34 63.14
CA PRO A 255 16.34 0.87 63.66
C PRO A 255 16.60 2.04 62.71
N LEU A 256 15.52 2.74 62.31
CA LEU A 256 15.53 3.91 61.40
C LEU A 256 16.56 4.99 61.81
N GLN A 257 16.96 5.00 63.08
CA GLN A 257 17.97 5.89 63.64
C GLN A 257 19.40 5.65 63.09
N LEU A 258 19.71 4.44 62.62
CA LEU A 258 21.02 4.11 62.02
C LEU A 258 21.13 4.59 60.56
N LEU A 259 20.01 4.58 59.83
CA LEU A 259 19.89 5.10 58.45
C LEU A 259 19.87 6.64 58.41
N ALA A 260 19.34 7.29 59.45
CA ALA A 260 19.31 8.74 59.55
C ALA A 260 20.72 9.37 59.60
N ARG A 261 21.71 8.68 60.21
CA ARG A 261 23.11 9.16 60.26
C ARG A 261 23.86 9.05 58.92
N LEU A 262 23.43 8.20 57.99
CA LEU A 262 24.04 8.08 56.64
C LEU A 262 23.61 9.19 55.68
N ARG A 263 22.54 9.94 55.99
CA ARG A 263 22.02 11.03 55.14
C ARG A 263 22.32 12.44 55.65
N GLY A 264 23.06 12.60 56.74
CA GLY A 264 23.54 13.92 57.17
C GLY A 264 22.44 14.96 57.49
N GLY A 265 21.23 14.53 57.87
CA GLY A 265 20.11 15.42 58.21
C GLY A 265 19.49 15.07 59.56
N GLY A 266 19.31 16.08 60.41
CA GLY A 266 18.78 15.95 61.77
C GLY A 266 17.32 15.49 61.86
N GLU A 267 16.96 15.01 63.05
CA GLU A 267 15.67 14.42 63.41
C GLU A 267 14.50 15.41 63.32
N ALA A 268 13.42 15.10 62.59
CA ALA A 268 12.07 15.62 62.85
C ALA A 268 10.96 14.72 62.25
N GLN A 269 10.48 13.78 63.09
CA GLN A 269 9.11 13.35 63.37
C GLN A 269 8.02 13.28 62.26
N LEU A 270 7.60 12.05 61.90
CA LEU A 270 6.23 11.74 61.46
C LEU A 270 5.45 11.16 62.66
N ALA A 271 4.38 11.82 63.09
CA ALA A 271 3.51 11.36 64.17
C ALA A 271 2.14 10.90 63.63
N GLN A 272 1.95 9.56 63.67
CA GLN A 272 0.72 8.76 63.76
C GLN A 272 0.50 7.75 62.60
N PRO A 273 0.10 6.49 62.90
CA PRO A 273 -0.22 5.47 61.89
C PRO A 273 -1.69 5.53 61.46
N LEU A 274 -1.97 5.36 60.16
CA LEU A 274 -3.31 5.19 59.60
C LEU A 274 -3.77 3.72 59.74
N GLU A 275 -4.89 3.50 60.42
CA GLU A 275 -5.63 2.22 60.44
C GLU A 275 -6.58 2.12 59.23
N VAL A 276 -6.60 0.96 58.57
CA VAL A 276 -7.57 0.63 57.50
C VAL A 276 -8.43 -0.54 57.93
N ARG A 277 -9.76 -0.38 57.96
CA ARG A 277 -10.73 -1.47 58.17
C ARG A 277 -11.19 -2.08 56.84
N PRO A 278 -11.42 -3.41 56.77
CA PRO A 278 -11.88 -4.06 55.55
C PRO A 278 -13.41 -3.97 55.40
N VAL A 279 -13.88 -3.54 54.22
CA VAL A 279 -15.28 -3.59 53.83
C VAL A 279 -15.56 -4.88 53.06
N ARG A 280 -16.71 -5.51 53.32
CA ARG A 280 -17.11 -6.83 52.76
C ARG A 280 -17.82 -6.67 51.42
N VAL A 281 -17.56 -7.64 50.54
CA VAL A 281 -17.94 -7.75 49.11
C VAL A 281 -19.44 -7.56 48.78
N ALA A 282 -20.34 -7.54 49.77
CA ALA A 282 -21.76 -7.30 49.53
C ALA A 282 -22.08 -5.83 49.16
N GLU A 283 -21.29 -4.86 49.62
CA GLU A 283 -21.49 -3.43 49.29
C GLU A 283 -20.98 -3.05 47.89
N LEU A 284 -20.20 -3.91 47.23
CA LEU A 284 -19.77 -3.72 45.84
C LEU A 284 -20.89 -3.99 44.81
N ARG A 285 -21.99 -4.62 45.23
CA ARG A 285 -23.08 -4.99 44.32
C ARG A 285 -24.06 -3.84 44.07
N GLU A 286 -24.17 -2.86 44.98
CA GLU A 286 -25.00 -1.67 44.74
C GLU A 286 -24.29 -0.65 43.84
N VAL A 287 -22.96 -0.50 43.93
CA VAL A 287 -22.21 0.48 43.12
C VAL A 287 -22.18 0.09 41.63
N VAL A 288 -22.19 -1.20 41.30
CA VAL A 288 -22.17 -1.67 39.90
C VAL A 288 -23.56 -1.65 39.25
N LEU A 289 -24.64 -1.66 40.04
CA LEU A 289 -26.01 -1.60 39.50
C LEU A 289 -26.54 -0.17 39.33
N ASP A 290 -25.97 0.83 40.01
CA ASP A 290 -26.40 2.23 39.89
C ASP A 290 -25.90 2.89 38.59
N VAL A 291 -24.78 2.41 38.02
CA VAL A 291 -24.27 2.89 36.72
C VAL A 291 -25.17 2.42 35.56
N GLY A 292 -25.79 1.23 35.68
CA GLY A 292 -26.74 0.72 34.69
C GLY A 292 -28.10 1.42 34.72
N ALA A 293 -28.54 1.92 35.89
CA ALA A 293 -29.83 2.60 36.02
C ALA A 293 -29.82 4.07 35.57
N ALA A 294 -28.64 4.70 35.49
CA ALA A 294 -28.47 6.03 34.91
C ALA A 294 -28.52 6.01 33.38
N TRP A 295 -28.08 4.92 32.75
CA TRP A 295 -27.99 4.80 31.29
C TRP A 295 -29.35 4.61 30.58
N HIS A 296 -30.37 4.09 31.27
CA HIS A 296 -31.68 3.83 30.67
C HIS A 296 -32.66 5.02 30.67
N ARG A 297 -32.28 6.21 31.16
CA ARG A 297 -33.20 7.36 31.27
C ARG A 297 -33.16 8.38 30.14
N HIS A 298 -32.17 8.35 29.26
CA HIS A 298 -32.17 9.17 28.05
C HIS A 298 -31.76 8.30 26.87
N GLY A 299 -32.76 7.86 26.11
CA GLY A 299 -32.56 7.11 24.88
C GLY A 299 -31.98 8.00 23.79
N ALA A 300 -30.83 7.58 23.28
CA ALA A 300 -30.39 7.68 21.89
C ALA A 300 -29.10 6.84 21.79
N GLU A 301 -29.03 5.95 20.80
CA GLU A 301 -27.88 5.08 20.56
C GLU A 301 -26.63 5.91 20.16
N PRO A 302 -25.41 5.47 20.50
CA PRO A 302 -24.20 6.23 20.21
C PRO A 302 -23.56 5.79 18.87
N THR A 303 -23.43 6.72 17.93
CA THR A 303 -22.48 6.63 16.81
C THR A 303 -21.17 7.36 17.16
N ARG A 304 -20.04 6.77 16.71
CA ARG A 304 -18.64 7.12 17.01
C ARG A 304 -18.13 8.24 16.08
N ALA A 305 -17.05 8.94 16.46
CA ALA A 305 -16.20 9.68 15.53
C ALA A 305 -14.71 9.47 15.85
N SER A 306 -13.95 9.10 14.81
CA SER A 306 -12.54 8.67 14.70
C SER A 306 -11.61 9.84 14.32
N SER A 307 -10.29 9.57 14.20
CA SER A 307 -9.31 10.44 13.50
C SER A 307 -9.79 10.79 12.07
N PRO A 308 -9.21 11.80 11.37
CA PRO A 308 -9.65 12.14 10.02
C PRO A 308 -9.30 10.96 9.10
N VAL A 309 -10.32 10.18 8.83
CA VAL A 309 -10.39 9.15 7.81
C VAL A 309 -11.01 9.85 6.60
N ALA A 310 -10.49 9.62 5.39
CA ALA A 310 -11.13 10.13 4.18
C ALA A 310 -12.29 9.20 3.84
N LEU A 311 -13.47 9.55 4.34
CA LEU A 311 -14.67 8.73 4.21
C LEU A 311 -15.34 8.99 2.87
N ILE A 312 -15.93 7.95 2.29
CA ILE A 312 -16.74 8.09 1.08
C ILE A 312 -18.00 8.88 1.42
N GLU A 313 -18.12 10.09 0.85
CA GLU A 313 -19.27 10.98 1.03
C GLU A 313 -20.34 10.74 -0.06
N ASP A 314 -19.94 10.53 -1.31
CA ASP A 314 -20.88 10.31 -2.41
C ASP A 314 -20.29 9.41 -3.50
N VAL A 315 -21.16 8.64 -4.14
CA VAL A 315 -20.82 7.74 -5.24
C VAL A 315 -21.81 7.98 -6.38
N HIS A 316 -21.29 8.51 -7.48
CA HIS A 316 -22.09 8.81 -8.66
C HIS A 316 -21.68 7.92 -9.84
N ALA A 317 -22.63 7.62 -10.74
CA ALA A 317 -22.35 6.90 -11.97
C ALA A 317 -23.14 7.44 -13.15
N ARG A 318 -22.58 7.25 -14.35
CA ARG A 318 -23.22 7.63 -15.61
C ARG A 318 -22.84 6.69 -16.76
N GLU A 319 -23.70 6.69 -17.78
CA GLU A 319 -23.45 5.99 -19.05
C GLU A 319 -22.66 6.93 -19.99
N ILE A 320 -21.49 6.47 -20.43
CA ILE A 320 -20.65 7.12 -21.46
C ILE A 320 -20.46 6.17 -22.65
N LEU A 321 -19.61 6.52 -23.62
CA LEU A 321 -19.31 5.66 -24.78
C LEU A 321 -17.84 5.20 -24.75
N ASP A 322 -17.63 3.91 -25.06
CA ASP A 322 -16.31 3.35 -25.34
C ASP A 322 -15.80 3.79 -26.73
N SER A 323 -14.56 3.43 -27.05
CA SER A 323 -13.89 3.80 -28.29
C SER A 323 -14.47 3.14 -29.55
N ARG A 324 -15.40 2.20 -29.40
CA ARG A 324 -16.18 1.59 -30.49
C ARG A 324 -17.58 2.22 -30.60
N GLY A 325 -17.91 3.17 -29.75
CA GLY A 325 -19.21 3.84 -29.69
C GLY A 325 -20.30 3.01 -29.01
N ASN A 326 -19.94 1.98 -28.25
CA ASN A 326 -20.89 1.25 -27.41
C ASN A 326 -20.98 1.91 -26.01
N PRO A 327 -22.13 1.86 -25.33
CA PRO A 327 -22.22 2.36 -23.96
C PRO A 327 -21.26 1.67 -23.00
N THR A 328 -20.77 2.38 -22.00
CA THR A 328 -20.07 1.82 -20.83
C THR A 328 -20.31 2.67 -19.58
N VAL A 329 -19.87 2.19 -18.42
CA VAL A 329 -20.06 2.82 -17.11
C VAL A 329 -18.86 3.70 -16.77
N GLU A 330 -19.13 4.92 -16.31
CA GLU A 330 -18.18 5.79 -15.61
C GLU A 330 -18.70 6.05 -14.20
N VAL A 331 -17.81 5.96 -13.21
CA VAL A 331 -18.11 6.18 -11.79
C VAL A 331 -17.24 7.32 -11.27
N GLU A 332 -17.81 8.18 -10.44
CA GLU A 332 -17.13 9.20 -9.65
C GLU A 332 -17.38 8.93 -8.16
N VAL A 333 -16.33 9.02 -7.35
CA VAL A 333 -16.38 8.89 -5.89
C VAL A 333 -15.86 10.19 -5.29
N PHE A 334 -16.56 10.71 -4.28
CA PHE A 334 -16.20 11.93 -3.56
C PHE A 334 -15.97 11.58 -2.09
N LEU A 335 -14.91 12.13 -1.50
CA LEU A 335 -14.56 11.93 -0.09
C LEU A 335 -14.86 13.18 0.73
N ASP A 336 -15.07 13.01 2.03
CA ASP A 336 -15.40 14.08 2.98
C ASP A 336 -14.30 15.13 3.18
N ASP A 337 -13.06 14.82 2.75
CA ASP A 337 -11.92 15.74 2.69
C ASP A 337 -11.83 16.55 1.38
N GLY A 338 -12.74 16.29 0.44
CA GLY A 338 -12.83 16.93 -0.87
C GLY A 338 -12.02 16.26 -1.98
N ALA A 339 -11.35 15.14 -1.72
CA ALA A 339 -10.76 14.32 -2.76
C ALA A 339 -11.83 13.64 -3.63
N GLN A 340 -11.49 13.34 -4.88
CA GLN A 340 -12.39 12.73 -5.85
C GLN A 340 -11.65 11.76 -6.78
N GLY A 341 -12.29 10.66 -7.13
CA GLY A 341 -11.76 9.69 -8.08
C GLY A 341 -12.75 9.44 -9.21
N ARG A 342 -12.25 9.17 -10.42
CA ARG A 342 -13.11 8.87 -11.58
C ARG A 342 -12.56 7.74 -12.42
N ALA A 343 -13.33 6.67 -12.55
CA ALA A 343 -12.96 5.54 -13.37
C ALA A 343 -13.99 5.26 -14.46
N ALA A 344 -13.50 4.97 -15.66
CA ALA A 344 -14.32 4.55 -16.79
C ALA A 344 -13.97 3.11 -17.19
N VAL A 345 -14.99 2.28 -17.35
CA VAL A 345 -14.81 0.83 -17.45
C VAL A 345 -14.63 0.39 -18.91
N PRO A 346 -13.57 -0.36 -19.25
CA PRO A 346 -13.38 -0.89 -20.59
C PRO A 346 -14.28 -2.13 -20.84
N SER A 347 -14.49 -2.47 -22.11
CA SER A 347 -15.35 -3.57 -22.54
C SER A 347 -14.72 -4.39 -23.68
N GLY A 348 -14.87 -5.71 -23.65
CA GLY A 348 -14.38 -6.63 -24.69
C GLY A 348 -15.24 -6.66 -25.95
N ALA A 349 -14.72 -7.24 -27.05
CA ALA A 349 -15.50 -7.59 -28.24
C ALA A 349 -16.13 -8.97 -28.09
N SER A 350 -15.32 -9.91 -27.61
CA SER A 350 -15.72 -11.21 -27.09
C SER A 350 -15.55 -11.20 -25.56
N THR A 351 -16.39 -11.96 -24.87
CA THR A 351 -16.31 -12.21 -23.43
C THR A 351 -16.15 -13.72 -23.26
N GLY A 352 -15.01 -14.16 -22.72
CA GLY A 352 -14.76 -15.57 -22.45
C GLY A 352 -15.82 -16.18 -21.53
N GLN A 353 -16.02 -17.50 -21.61
CA GLN A 353 -17.08 -18.20 -20.86
C GLN A 353 -16.97 -18.02 -19.34
N PHE A 354 -15.75 -17.78 -18.84
CA PHE A 354 -15.41 -17.72 -17.43
C PHE A 354 -15.15 -16.29 -16.92
N GLU A 355 -15.33 -15.26 -17.75
CA GLU A 355 -15.20 -13.85 -17.34
C GLU A 355 -16.32 -13.44 -16.37
N ALA A 356 -16.02 -12.46 -15.52
CA ALA A 356 -17.05 -11.73 -14.79
C ALA A 356 -18.02 -11.04 -15.76
N VAL A 357 -19.30 -11.00 -15.38
CA VAL A 357 -20.39 -10.62 -16.29
C VAL A 357 -20.52 -9.11 -16.37
N GLU A 358 -20.33 -8.56 -17.57
CA GLU A 358 -20.71 -7.19 -17.88
C GLU A 358 -22.25 -7.07 -17.97
N LEU A 359 -22.86 -6.25 -17.11
CA LEU A 359 -24.31 -6.08 -17.10
C LEU A 359 -24.74 -5.11 -18.22
N ARG A 360 -25.57 -5.62 -19.14
CA ARG A 360 -26.14 -4.88 -20.28
C ARG A 360 -27.67 -4.83 -20.19
N ASP A 361 -28.26 -3.75 -20.66
CA ASP A 361 -29.69 -3.47 -20.52
C ASP A 361 -30.57 -4.41 -21.36
N GLY A 362 -30.08 -4.88 -22.50
CA GLY A 362 -30.92 -5.44 -23.56
C GLY A 362 -31.87 -4.38 -24.16
N GLY A 363 -32.89 -4.85 -24.88
CA GLY A 363 -33.89 -3.96 -25.49
C GLY A 363 -33.41 -3.17 -26.71
N GLU A 364 -34.04 -2.03 -26.98
CA GLU A 364 -33.82 -1.26 -28.23
C GLU A 364 -32.66 -0.24 -28.16
N ARG A 365 -32.40 0.34 -26.98
CA ARG A 365 -31.37 1.38 -26.82
C ARG A 365 -29.99 0.80 -27.12
N TYR A 366 -29.23 1.50 -27.95
CA TYR A 366 -27.88 1.09 -28.37
C TYR A 366 -27.82 -0.38 -28.83
N LEU A 367 -28.85 -0.86 -29.53
CA LEU A 367 -28.93 -2.24 -30.01
C LEU A 367 -28.83 -3.29 -28.88
N GLY A 368 -29.36 -2.96 -27.71
CA GLY A 368 -29.35 -3.80 -26.53
C GLY A 368 -28.09 -3.67 -25.65
N LYS A 369 -27.14 -2.81 -26.02
CA LYS A 369 -25.86 -2.63 -25.31
C LYS A 369 -25.88 -1.50 -24.28
N GLY A 370 -27.04 -0.97 -23.92
CA GLY A 370 -27.15 0.02 -22.83
C GLY A 370 -26.58 -0.50 -21.50
N THR A 371 -26.22 0.41 -20.60
CA THR A 371 -25.63 0.12 -19.28
C THR A 371 -26.38 0.83 -18.14
N GLN A 372 -27.61 1.27 -18.37
CA GLN A 372 -28.40 1.98 -17.35
C GLN A 372 -28.71 1.11 -16.13
N GLN A 373 -28.83 -0.21 -16.29
CA GLN A 373 -28.99 -1.13 -15.16
C GLN A 373 -27.74 -1.16 -14.27
N ALA A 374 -26.54 -1.18 -14.86
CA ALA A 374 -25.28 -1.12 -14.12
C ALA A 374 -25.11 0.25 -13.42
N VAL A 375 -25.45 1.35 -14.11
CA VAL A 375 -25.47 2.70 -13.51
C VAL A 375 -26.44 2.76 -12.33
N ALA A 376 -27.65 2.21 -12.46
CA ALA A 376 -28.61 2.14 -11.37
C ALA A 376 -28.12 1.25 -10.23
N ALA A 377 -27.41 0.15 -10.52
CA ALA A 377 -26.79 -0.67 -9.48
C ALA A 377 -25.74 0.12 -8.67
N VAL A 378 -24.96 1.00 -9.31
CA VAL A 378 -24.03 1.87 -8.58
C VAL A 378 -24.80 2.86 -7.70
N LEU A 379 -25.77 3.58 -8.24
CA LEU A 379 -26.48 4.66 -7.52
C LEU A 379 -27.42 4.14 -6.42
N ASP A 380 -28.16 3.07 -6.68
CA ASP A 380 -29.26 2.62 -5.83
C ASP A 380 -28.85 1.50 -4.86
N GLN A 381 -27.69 0.84 -5.08
CA GLN A 381 -27.26 -0.32 -4.29
C GLN A 381 -25.83 -0.18 -3.77
N ILE A 382 -24.83 0.03 -4.65
CA ILE A 382 -23.42 0.05 -4.23
C ILE A 382 -23.10 1.31 -3.42
N GLY A 383 -23.45 2.50 -3.93
CA GLY A 383 -23.20 3.78 -3.26
C GLY A 383 -23.69 3.80 -1.81
N PRO A 384 -24.98 3.51 -1.55
CA PRO A 384 -25.51 3.43 -0.19
C PRO A 384 -24.87 2.33 0.70
N ALA A 385 -24.20 1.34 0.11
CA ALA A 385 -23.56 0.26 0.85
C ALA A 385 -22.12 0.58 1.26
N ILE A 386 -21.48 1.59 0.66
CA ILE A 386 -20.08 1.97 0.91
C ILE A 386 -19.92 3.43 1.37
N GLU A 387 -21.01 4.19 1.42
CA GLU A 387 -21.04 5.52 2.06
C GLU A 387 -20.57 5.40 3.51
N ASP A 388 -19.80 6.39 3.97
CA ASP A 388 -19.13 6.43 5.27
C ASP A 388 -18.04 5.34 5.49
N GLU A 389 -17.64 4.56 4.47
CA GLU A 389 -16.49 3.66 4.55
C GLU A 389 -15.16 4.42 4.30
N ASP A 390 -14.06 3.94 4.88
CA ASP A 390 -12.72 4.48 4.65
C ASP A 390 -12.25 4.16 3.23
N ALA A 391 -12.03 5.18 2.39
CA ALA A 391 -11.56 4.97 1.03
C ALA A 391 -10.16 4.32 0.94
N ALA A 392 -9.36 4.38 2.00
CA ALA A 392 -8.08 3.68 2.09
C ALA A 392 -8.24 2.16 2.24
N ASP A 393 -9.38 1.68 2.75
CA ASP A 393 -9.68 0.28 2.98
C ASP A 393 -10.20 -0.42 1.71
N GLN A 394 -9.43 -0.33 0.62
CA GLN A 394 -9.81 -0.85 -0.70
C GLN A 394 -10.30 -2.31 -0.66
N ARG A 395 -9.68 -3.16 0.17
CA ARG A 395 -10.09 -4.56 0.32
C ARG A 395 -11.43 -4.73 1.03
N ALA A 396 -11.73 -3.89 2.01
CA ALA A 396 -13.01 -3.92 2.69
C ALA A 396 -14.11 -3.48 1.72
N ILE A 397 -13.89 -2.40 0.99
CA ILE A 397 -14.84 -1.87 0.00
C ILE A 397 -15.09 -2.88 -1.14
N ASP A 398 -14.02 -3.43 -1.73
CA ASP A 398 -14.16 -4.46 -2.78
C ASP A 398 -14.91 -5.70 -2.25
N ARG A 399 -14.65 -6.10 -0.99
CA ARG A 399 -15.36 -7.21 -0.33
C ARG A 399 -16.84 -6.90 -0.15
N VAL A 400 -17.20 -5.71 0.30
CA VAL A 400 -18.60 -5.28 0.46
C VAL A 400 -19.34 -5.41 -0.87
N MET A 401 -18.76 -4.93 -1.96
CA MET A 401 -19.39 -5.01 -3.30
C MET A 401 -19.53 -6.45 -3.80
N ILE A 402 -18.52 -7.30 -3.59
CA ILE A 402 -18.55 -8.72 -3.96
C ILE A 402 -19.64 -9.46 -3.18
N ASP A 403 -19.71 -9.21 -1.86
CA ASP A 403 -20.69 -9.85 -0.98
C ASP A 403 -22.12 -9.33 -1.27
N LEU A 404 -22.26 -8.06 -1.64
CA LEU A 404 -23.54 -7.45 -2.06
C LEU A 404 -24.06 -8.04 -3.36
N ASP A 405 -23.18 -8.28 -4.34
CA ASP A 405 -23.57 -8.95 -5.58
C ASP A 405 -23.98 -10.41 -5.34
N ALA A 406 -23.28 -11.10 -4.44
CA ALA A 406 -23.56 -12.47 -4.01
C ALA A 406 -23.56 -13.53 -5.13
N THR A 407 -22.97 -13.24 -6.30
CA THR A 407 -22.75 -14.21 -7.37
C THR A 407 -21.25 -14.39 -7.67
N PRO A 408 -20.81 -15.60 -8.05
CA PRO A 408 -19.39 -15.87 -8.28
C PRO A 408 -18.80 -15.10 -9.48
N ASN A 409 -19.66 -14.59 -10.38
CA ASN A 409 -19.27 -13.91 -11.60
C ASN A 409 -19.80 -12.48 -11.69
N LYS A 410 -20.20 -11.87 -10.56
CA LYS A 410 -20.63 -10.47 -10.49
C LYS A 410 -21.85 -10.14 -11.38
N ALA A 411 -22.72 -11.12 -11.61
CA ALA A 411 -23.81 -11.03 -12.57
C ALA A 411 -25.05 -10.27 -12.08
N THR A 412 -25.16 -9.99 -10.77
CA THR A 412 -26.33 -9.32 -10.20
C THR A 412 -26.22 -7.80 -10.29
N LEU A 413 -25.09 -7.24 -9.87
CA LEU A 413 -24.78 -5.81 -9.98
C LEU A 413 -24.07 -5.47 -11.31
N GLY A 414 -23.35 -6.45 -11.86
CA GLY A 414 -22.49 -6.28 -13.03
C GLY A 414 -21.04 -6.01 -12.63
N ALA A 415 -20.12 -6.77 -13.23
CA ALA A 415 -18.68 -6.56 -13.07
C ALA A 415 -18.24 -5.15 -13.49
N ASN A 416 -18.96 -4.55 -14.45
CA ASN A 416 -18.76 -3.17 -14.86
C ASN A 416 -19.19 -2.14 -13.81
N ALA A 417 -20.24 -2.39 -13.02
CA ALA A 417 -20.59 -1.52 -11.90
C ALA A 417 -19.53 -1.59 -10.78
N ILE A 418 -19.18 -2.82 -10.38
CA ILE A 418 -18.23 -3.07 -9.28
C ILE A 418 -16.84 -2.53 -9.62
N LEU A 419 -16.33 -2.80 -10.83
CA LEU A 419 -15.01 -2.33 -11.22
C LEU A 419 -14.95 -0.80 -11.29
N GLY A 420 -16.00 -0.16 -11.81
CA GLY A 420 -16.07 1.30 -11.89
C GLY A 420 -15.92 1.94 -10.52
N VAL A 421 -16.65 1.43 -9.52
CA VAL A 421 -16.55 1.90 -8.13
C VAL A 421 -15.18 1.56 -7.54
N SER A 422 -14.71 0.31 -7.70
CA SER A 422 -13.41 -0.15 -7.18
C SER A 422 -12.25 0.75 -7.60
N LEU A 423 -12.18 1.09 -8.89
CA LEU A 423 -11.12 1.94 -9.43
C LEU A 423 -11.31 3.42 -9.06
N ALA A 424 -12.55 3.91 -9.01
CA ALA A 424 -12.82 5.30 -8.61
C ALA A 424 -12.46 5.55 -7.14
N VAL A 425 -12.74 4.58 -6.24
CA VAL A 425 -12.29 4.62 -4.84
C VAL A 425 -10.77 4.69 -4.75
N ALA A 426 -10.05 3.82 -5.48
CA ALA A 426 -8.58 3.81 -5.46
C ALA A 426 -7.99 5.15 -5.92
N GLN A 427 -8.59 5.78 -6.93
CA GLN A 427 -8.17 7.10 -7.41
C GLN A 427 -8.47 8.21 -6.39
N ALA A 428 -9.64 8.18 -5.75
CA ALA A 428 -10.02 9.15 -4.73
C ALA A 428 -9.06 9.07 -3.52
N ALA A 429 -8.77 7.84 -3.06
CA ALA A 429 -7.85 7.59 -1.97
C ALA A 429 -6.40 7.99 -2.32
N ALA A 430 -5.95 7.73 -3.55
CA ALA A 430 -4.64 8.21 -4.02
C ALA A 430 -4.57 9.75 -4.00
N GLN A 431 -5.65 10.43 -4.42
CA GLN A 431 -5.72 11.88 -4.36
C GLN A 431 -5.70 12.40 -2.92
N SER A 432 -6.47 11.81 -2.01
CA SER A 432 -6.48 12.17 -0.58
C SER A 432 -5.09 11.98 0.06
N ALA A 433 -4.39 10.90 -0.30
CA ALA A 433 -3.03 10.63 0.14
C ALA A 433 -1.97 11.54 -0.50
N GLU A 434 -2.34 12.42 -1.44
CA GLU A 434 -1.44 13.23 -2.26
C GLU A 434 -0.36 12.41 -2.99
N LEU A 435 -0.75 11.20 -3.45
CA LEU A 435 0.13 10.27 -4.15
C LEU A 435 -0.36 10.05 -5.59
N PRO A 436 0.56 9.88 -6.56
CA PRO A 436 0.16 9.34 -7.86
C PRO A 436 -0.35 7.90 -7.68
N LEU A 437 -1.33 7.49 -8.50
CA LEU A 437 -2.02 6.20 -8.35
C LEU A 437 -1.05 5.01 -8.32
N TYR A 438 -0.03 5.01 -9.19
CA TYR A 438 0.96 3.94 -9.21
C TYR A 438 1.74 3.76 -7.90
N ARG A 439 1.99 4.85 -7.14
CA ARG A 439 2.65 4.78 -5.82
C ARG A 439 1.68 4.46 -4.71
N TYR A 440 0.44 4.96 -4.80
CA TYR A 440 -0.60 4.61 -3.83
C TYR A 440 -0.85 3.09 -3.83
N VAL A 441 -1.03 2.51 -5.02
CA VAL A 441 -1.31 1.07 -5.17
C VAL A 441 -0.07 0.21 -4.98
N GLY A 442 1.07 0.58 -5.58
CA GLY A 442 2.28 -0.23 -5.61
C GLY A 442 3.28 0.03 -4.47
N GLY A 443 3.01 1.04 -3.65
CA GLY A 443 3.93 1.52 -2.62
C GLY A 443 5.17 2.22 -3.18
N PRO A 444 6.16 2.51 -2.31
CA PRO A 444 7.31 3.36 -2.66
C PRO A 444 8.30 2.69 -3.64
N ASN A 445 8.16 1.40 -3.93
CA ASN A 445 9.04 0.65 -4.83
C ASN A 445 8.46 0.44 -6.24
N ALA A 446 7.32 1.06 -6.56
CA ALA A 446 6.77 1.06 -7.92
C ALA A 446 7.62 1.97 -8.82
N HIS A 447 8.36 1.39 -9.77
CA HIS A 447 9.34 2.14 -10.57
C HIS A 447 9.69 1.52 -11.94
N VAL A 448 9.22 0.30 -12.22
CA VAL A 448 9.54 -0.41 -13.46
C VAL A 448 8.55 -0.03 -14.55
N LEU A 449 9.05 0.60 -15.62
CA LEU A 449 8.27 0.91 -16.81
C LEU A 449 8.16 -0.32 -17.71
N PRO A 450 6.96 -0.64 -18.20
CA PRO A 450 6.71 -1.87 -18.95
C PRO A 450 7.19 -1.80 -20.40
N VAL A 451 7.62 -2.94 -20.95
CA VAL A 451 7.79 -3.09 -22.41
C VAL A 451 6.40 -3.07 -23.07
N PRO A 452 6.14 -2.14 -24.00
CA PRO A 452 4.86 -2.10 -24.70
C PRO A 452 4.80 -3.15 -25.80
N MET A 453 3.82 -4.04 -25.72
CA MET A 453 3.39 -4.94 -26.80
C MET A 453 2.46 -4.17 -27.73
N MET A 454 3.04 -3.51 -28.73
CA MET A 454 2.30 -2.64 -29.63
C MET A 454 1.70 -3.46 -30.76
N ASN A 455 0.38 -3.63 -30.75
CA ASN A 455 -0.35 -4.21 -31.88
C ASN A 455 -0.27 -3.27 -33.08
N ILE A 456 0.35 -3.72 -34.17
CA ILE A 456 0.53 -2.90 -35.38
C ILE A 456 -0.13 -3.50 -36.62
N LEU A 457 -0.59 -4.76 -36.54
CA LEU A 457 -1.29 -5.45 -37.62
C LEU A 457 -2.31 -6.42 -37.04
N ASN A 458 -3.56 -6.30 -37.49
CA ASN A 458 -4.71 -7.06 -37.02
C ASN A 458 -5.15 -8.12 -38.02
N GLY A 459 -5.58 -9.26 -37.51
CA GLY A 459 -6.34 -10.31 -38.18
C GLY A 459 -7.52 -10.75 -37.31
N GLY A 460 -7.99 -11.98 -37.50
CA GLY A 460 -9.03 -12.62 -36.69
C GLY A 460 -10.30 -11.76 -36.53
N ALA A 461 -10.90 -11.79 -35.34
CA ALA A 461 -12.12 -11.03 -35.03
C ALA A 461 -11.92 -9.49 -35.01
N HIS A 462 -10.68 -9.00 -34.97
CA HIS A 462 -10.36 -7.56 -34.92
C HIS A 462 -10.22 -6.91 -36.30
N ALA A 463 -10.42 -7.67 -37.39
CA ALA A 463 -10.32 -7.18 -38.75
C ALA A 463 -11.15 -7.98 -39.75
N ASP A 464 -11.78 -7.29 -40.70
CA ASP A 464 -12.35 -7.91 -41.92
C ASP A 464 -11.22 -8.31 -42.90
N SER A 465 -10.34 -9.22 -42.47
CA SER A 465 -9.19 -9.71 -43.23
C SER A 465 -9.17 -11.23 -43.32
N ASN A 466 -8.21 -11.79 -44.05
CA ASN A 466 -8.03 -13.24 -44.21
C ASN A 466 -6.85 -13.78 -43.38
N VAL A 467 -6.38 -13.00 -42.41
CA VAL A 467 -5.30 -13.38 -41.50
C VAL A 467 -5.93 -14.00 -40.26
N ASP A 468 -5.56 -15.23 -39.92
CA ASP A 468 -6.21 -15.97 -38.82
C ASP A 468 -5.76 -15.47 -37.44
N VAL A 469 -4.47 -15.17 -37.28
CA VAL A 469 -3.91 -14.63 -36.03
C VAL A 469 -4.48 -13.24 -35.76
N GLN A 470 -5.01 -13.03 -34.56
CA GLN A 470 -5.72 -11.81 -34.21
C GLN A 470 -4.83 -10.57 -34.14
N GLU A 471 -3.65 -10.67 -33.51
CA GLU A 471 -2.74 -9.53 -33.39
C GLU A 471 -1.28 -9.91 -33.64
N PHE A 472 -0.61 -9.07 -34.44
CA PHE A 472 0.84 -9.09 -34.59
C PHE A 472 1.43 -7.83 -33.99
N MET A 473 2.26 -8.04 -32.97
CA MET A 473 2.79 -7.00 -32.12
C MET A 473 4.31 -6.85 -32.29
N ILE A 474 4.79 -5.63 -32.07
CA ILE A 474 6.21 -5.34 -31.86
C ILE A 474 6.48 -5.04 -30.40
N ALA A 475 7.67 -5.44 -29.94
CA ALA A 475 8.14 -5.22 -28.58
C ALA A 475 9.51 -4.48 -28.64
N PRO A 476 9.59 -3.19 -28.27
CA PRO A 476 10.84 -2.42 -28.31
C PRO A 476 11.80 -2.78 -27.16
N VAL A 477 12.35 -3.99 -27.20
CA VAL A 477 13.15 -4.59 -26.11
C VAL A 477 14.55 -3.98 -25.94
N GLY A 478 15.10 -3.37 -26.99
CA GLY A 478 16.46 -2.81 -26.99
C GLY A 478 16.54 -1.33 -26.61
N ALA A 479 15.40 -0.66 -26.40
CA ALA A 479 15.37 0.74 -26.00
C ALA A 479 15.91 0.92 -24.56
N PRO A 480 16.59 2.05 -24.27
CA PRO A 480 17.12 2.34 -22.93
C PRO A 480 16.06 2.84 -21.94
N THR A 481 14.97 3.42 -22.43
CA THR A 481 13.90 4.06 -21.66
C THR A 481 12.55 3.78 -22.33
N PHE A 482 11.45 3.98 -21.60
CA PHE A 482 10.12 3.84 -22.16
C PHE A 482 9.85 4.91 -23.25
N ALA A 483 10.29 6.15 -23.05
CA ALA A 483 10.18 7.20 -24.06
C ALA A 483 10.83 6.81 -25.39
N GLU A 484 12.03 6.22 -25.36
CA GLU A 484 12.69 5.73 -26.55
C GLU A 484 12.00 4.49 -27.14
N ALA A 485 11.48 3.60 -26.29
CA ALA A 485 10.69 2.45 -26.72
C ALA A 485 9.44 2.87 -27.50
N LEU A 486 8.71 3.85 -26.98
CA LEU A 486 7.52 4.42 -27.61
C LEU A 486 7.86 5.10 -28.94
N ARG A 487 8.94 5.89 -28.99
CA ARG A 487 9.41 6.53 -30.23
C ARG A 487 9.75 5.49 -31.30
N GLN A 488 10.54 4.48 -30.95
CA GLN A 488 10.92 3.41 -31.87
C GLN A 488 9.70 2.66 -32.41
N GLY A 489 8.76 2.30 -31.53
CA GLY A 489 7.53 1.63 -31.94
C GLY A 489 6.64 2.49 -32.86
N ALA A 490 6.51 3.79 -32.59
CA ALA A 490 5.78 4.72 -33.44
C ALA A 490 6.42 4.90 -34.83
N GLU A 491 7.75 4.96 -34.90
CA GLU A 491 8.50 5.02 -36.16
C GLU A 491 8.31 3.74 -36.99
N VAL A 492 8.36 2.57 -36.36
CA VAL A 492 8.06 1.28 -37.02
C VAL A 492 6.62 1.24 -37.53
N TYR A 493 5.64 1.69 -36.74
CA TYR A 493 4.25 1.77 -37.16
C TYR A 493 4.05 2.66 -38.41
N HIS A 494 4.70 3.83 -38.44
CA HIS A 494 4.67 4.72 -39.61
C HIS A 494 5.44 4.17 -40.83
N ALA A 495 6.54 3.46 -40.59
CA ALA A 495 7.26 2.73 -41.63
C ALA A 495 6.38 1.62 -42.23
N LEU A 496 5.67 0.84 -41.39
CA LEU A 496 4.73 -0.18 -41.82
C LEU A 496 3.62 0.41 -42.69
N LYS A 497 3.02 1.53 -42.28
CA LYS A 497 2.03 2.25 -43.11
C LYS A 497 2.55 2.56 -44.50
N SER A 498 3.83 2.93 -44.61
CA SER A 498 4.48 3.24 -45.89
C SER A 498 4.76 1.99 -46.71
N VAL A 499 5.18 0.89 -46.08
CA VAL A 499 5.37 -0.43 -46.71
C VAL A 499 4.05 -0.95 -47.28
N LEU A 500 2.97 -0.92 -46.50
CA LEU A 500 1.64 -1.36 -46.93
C LEU A 500 1.16 -0.57 -48.16
N LYS A 501 1.28 0.77 -48.14
CA LYS A 501 0.92 1.63 -49.28
C LYS A 501 1.72 1.31 -50.54
N LYS A 502 3.03 1.06 -50.42
CA LYS A 502 3.89 0.70 -51.56
C LYS A 502 3.47 -0.63 -52.20
N LYS A 503 2.94 -1.55 -51.39
CA LYS A 503 2.43 -2.85 -51.84
C LYS A 503 0.95 -2.82 -52.25
N GLY A 504 0.30 -1.66 -52.19
CA GLY A 504 -1.12 -1.50 -52.54
C GLY A 504 -2.08 -2.13 -51.54
N LEU A 505 -1.64 -2.38 -50.30
CA LEU A 505 -2.44 -2.98 -49.24
C LEU A 505 -3.23 -1.90 -48.47
N SER A 506 -4.29 -2.34 -47.80
CA SER A 506 -5.12 -1.47 -46.95
C SER A 506 -4.29 -0.86 -45.81
N THR A 507 -4.59 0.39 -45.47
CA THR A 507 -4.13 1.02 -44.22
C THR A 507 -5.30 1.44 -43.34
N GLY A 508 -6.45 0.77 -43.50
CA GLY A 508 -7.55 0.83 -42.54
C GLY A 508 -7.10 0.27 -41.20
N LEU A 509 -7.67 0.80 -40.12
CA LEU A 509 -7.30 0.42 -38.76
C LEU A 509 -8.41 -0.45 -38.15
N GLY A 510 -8.03 -1.43 -37.34
CA GLY A 510 -8.95 -2.16 -36.48
C GLY A 510 -9.22 -1.45 -35.15
N ASP A 511 -9.81 -2.17 -34.20
CA ASP A 511 -10.24 -1.63 -32.91
C ASP A 511 -9.06 -1.16 -32.05
N GLU A 512 -7.89 -1.77 -32.18
CA GLU A 512 -6.67 -1.47 -31.42
C GLU A 512 -5.76 -0.47 -32.15
N GLY A 513 -6.15 0.00 -33.34
CA GLY A 513 -5.39 0.95 -34.14
C GLY A 513 -4.30 0.32 -35.03
N GLY A 514 -4.12 -1.01 -34.98
CA GLY A 514 -3.28 -1.76 -35.90
C GLY A 514 -3.86 -1.78 -37.32
N PHE A 515 -3.01 -1.97 -38.34
CA PHE A 515 -3.47 -2.05 -39.73
C PHE A 515 -4.16 -3.38 -40.01
N ALA A 516 -5.20 -3.39 -40.84
CA ALA A 516 -5.92 -4.61 -41.23
C ALA A 516 -5.79 -4.93 -42.73
N PRO A 517 -4.59 -5.31 -43.24
CA PRO A 517 -4.43 -5.74 -44.63
C PRO A 517 -4.83 -7.21 -44.82
N SER A 518 -5.37 -7.56 -45.99
CA SER A 518 -5.45 -8.97 -46.42
C SER A 518 -4.07 -9.44 -46.91
N LEU A 519 -3.61 -10.60 -46.45
CA LEU A 519 -2.28 -11.15 -46.71
C LEU A 519 -2.35 -12.61 -47.13
N ASP A 520 -1.33 -13.10 -47.82
CA ASP A 520 -1.32 -14.49 -48.33
C ASP A 520 -1.19 -15.56 -47.22
N SER A 521 -0.62 -15.19 -46.06
CA SER A 521 -0.44 -16.10 -44.91
C SER A 521 -0.12 -15.31 -43.63
N ASN A 522 -0.21 -15.96 -42.47
CA ASN A 522 0.19 -15.36 -41.19
C ASN A 522 1.70 -15.04 -41.18
N ARG A 523 2.53 -15.89 -41.82
CA ARG A 523 3.97 -15.64 -41.99
C ARG A 523 4.26 -14.35 -42.76
N ALA A 524 3.45 -14.04 -43.78
CA ALA A 524 3.62 -12.80 -44.55
C ALA A 524 3.44 -11.53 -43.70
N ALA A 525 2.63 -11.59 -42.63
CA ALA A 525 2.51 -10.49 -41.68
C ALA A 525 3.84 -10.22 -40.94
N LEU A 526 4.49 -11.27 -40.44
CA LEU A 526 5.79 -11.18 -39.76
C LEU A 526 6.89 -10.65 -40.70
N ASP A 527 6.90 -11.10 -41.96
CA ASP A 527 7.85 -10.60 -42.98
C ASP A 527 7.65 -9.10 -43.26
N LEU A 528 6.40 -8.64 -43.37
CA LEU A 528 6.08 -7.22 -43.56
C LEU A 528 6.50 -6.35 -42.38
N ILE A 529 6.31 -6.84 -41.16
CA ILE A 529 6.77 -6.15 -39.95
C ILE A 529 8.30 -6.08 -39.93
N GLY A 530 8.99 -7.17 -40.29
CA GLY A 530 10.45 -7.17 -40.44
C GLY A 530 10.95 -6.15 -41.45
N GLU A 531 10.28 -6.02 -42.60
CA GLU A 531 10.58 -4.97 -43.60
C GLU A 531 10.38 -3.56 -43.02
N ALA A 532 9.30 -3.35 -42.24
CA ALA A 532 9.01 -2.07 -41.61
C ALA A 532 10.05 -1.69 -40.54
N VAL A 533 10.48 -2.65 -39.71
CA VAL A 533 11.54 -2.45 -38.71
C VAL A 533 12.85 -2.02 -39.39
N GLY A 534 13.25 -2.72 -40.46
CA GLY A 534 14.43 -2.34 -41.24
C GLY A 534 14.29 -0.97 -41.92
N ALA A 535 13.09 -0.63 -42.41
CA ALA A 535 12.82 0.67 -43.01
C ALA A 535 12.84 1.83 -41.99
N ALA A 536 12.58 1.56 -40.71
CA ALA A 536 12.75 2.51 -39.61
C ALA A 536 14.21 2.64 -39.13
N GLY A 537 15.15 1.87 -39.71
CA GLY A 537 16.56 1.91 -39.32
C GLY A 537 16.88 1.16 -38.04
N LEU A 538 16.00 0.25 -37.61
CA LEU A 538 16.14 -0.59 -36.42
C LEU A 538 16.45 -2.04 -36.80
N THR A 539 16.97 -2.80 -35.85
CA THR A 539 17.36 -4.21 -36.02
C THR A 539 16.35 -5.13 -35.36
N LEU A 540 15.69 -5.97 -36.16
CA LEU A 540 14.78 -6.99 -35.67
C LEU A 540 15.53 -8.02 -34.79
N GLY A 541 14.97 -8.33 -33.62
CA GLY A 541 15.51 -9.22 -32.60
C GLY A 541 16.54 -8.59 -31.64
N THR A 542 17.04 -7.38 -31.93
CA THR A 542 17.93 -6.64 -31.01
C THR A 542 17.24 -5.40 -30.46
N ASP A 543 16.73 -4.55 -31.36
CA ASP A 543 16.01 -3.32 -30.98
C ASP A 543 14.52 -3.63 -30.79
N ILE A 544 13.94 -4.34 -31.76
CA ILE A 544 12.52 -4.70 -31.81
C ILE A 544 12.36 -6.22 -31.88
N ALA A 545 11.66 -6.82 -30.93
CA ALA A 545 11.20 -8.21 -30.99
C ALA A 545 9.75 -8.30 -31.47
N LEU A 546 9.26 -9.52 -31.72
CA LEU A 546 7.90 -9.78 -32.16
C LEU A 546 7.09 -10.48 -31.06
N ALA A 547 5.80 -10.19 -31.00
CA ALA A 547 4.84 -10.92 -30.18
C ALA A 547 3.58 -11.18 -31.01
N MET A 548 2.81 -12.19 -30.63
CA MET A 548 1.58 -12.58 -31.33
C MET A 548 0.49 -12.89 -30.32
N ASP A 549 -0.72 -12.45 -30.62
CA ASP A 549 -1.95 -12.95 -30.00
C ASP A 549 -2.73 -13.70 -31.05
N VAL A 550 -2.87 -15.00 -30.81
CA VAL A 550 -3.49 -15.93 -31.74
C VAL A 550 -5.00 -15.95 -31.55
N ALA A 551 -5.47 -15.89 -30.29
CA ALA A 551 -6.85 -16.15 -29.89
C ALA A 551 -7.45 -17.42 -30.51
N ALA A 552 -6.79 -18.56 -30.27
CA ALA A 552 -7.11 -19.80 -30.97
C ALA A 552 -8.53 -20.34 -30.70
N SER A 553 -9.17 -19.95 -29.59
CA SER A 553 -10.57 -20.31 -29.30
C SER A 553 -11.56 -19.81 -30.35
N GLU A 554 -11.28 -18.68 -31.02
CA GLU A 554 -12.17 -18.12 -32.05
C GLU A 554 -12.27 -18.98 -33.33
N PHE A 555 -11.33 -19.90 -33.54
CA PHE A 555 -11.32 -20.81 -34.69
C PHE A 555 -11.15 -22.28 -34.29
N PHE A 556 -11.42 -22.60 -33.02
CA PHE A 556 -11.48 -23.96 -32.52
C PHE A 556 -12.92 -24.47 -32.51
N GLU A 557 -13.18 -25.56 -33.22
CA GLU A 557 -14.49 -26.22 -33.22
C GLU A 557 -14.33 -27.74 -33.28
N GLY A 558 -15.09 -28.45 -32.44
CA GLY A 558 -15.17 -29.91 -32.49
C GLY A 558 -13.85 -30.65 -32.23
N GLY A 559 -12.93 -30.06 -31.47
CA GLY A 559 -11.61 -30.65 -31.18
C GLY A 559 -10.55 -30.37 -32.25
N THR A 560 -10.80 -29.47 -33.19
CA THR A 560 -9.87 -29.13 -34.28
C THR A 560 -9.77 -27.62 -34.47
N TYR A 561 -8.58 -27.13 -34.80
CA TYR A 561 -8.31 -25.73 -35.10
C TYR A 561 -8.41 -25.51 -36.61
N THR A 562 -9.29 -24.61 -37.07
CA THR A 562 -9.33 -24.20 -38.48
C THR A 562 -8.34 -23.05 -38.69
N PHE A 563 -7.16 -23.36 -39.22
CA PHE A 563 -6.06 -22.40 -39.32
C PHE A 563 -5.37 -22.48 -40.68
N GLU A 564 -5.24 -21.33 -41.37
CA GLU A 564 -4.79 -21.20 -42.76
C GLU A 564 -5.58 -22.09 -43.73
N GLY A 565 -6.90 -22.20 -43.50
CA GLY A 565 -7.82 -22.99 -44.32
C GLY A 565 -7.66 -24.52 -44.18
N GLN A 566 -6.93 -24.99 -43.16
CA GLN A 566 -6.75 -26.40 -42.85
C GLN A 566 -7.22 -26.72 -41.44
N ALA A 567 -7.80 -27.90 -41.24
CA ALA A 567 -8.02 -28.43 -39.89
C ALA A 567 -6.67 -28.92 -39.33
N LYS A 568 -6.32 -28.46 -38.13
CA LYS A 568 -5.09 -28.80 -37.43
C LYS A 568 -5.39 -29.36 -36.03
N SER A 569 -4.58 -30.29 -35.56
CA SER A 569 -4.56 -30.70 -34.14
C SER A 569 -3.73 -29.73 -33.28
N ALA A 570 -3.83 -29.82 -31.96
CA ALA A 570 -3.01 -29.04 -31.04
C ALA A 570 -1.50 -29.26 -31.24
N GLU A 571 -1.09 -30.49 -31.58
CA GLU A 571 0.30 -30.81 -31.90
C GLU A 571 0.77 -30.16 -33.20
N GLU A 572 -0.10 -30.14 -34.23
CA GLU A 572 0.21 -29.47 -35.51
C GLU A 572 0.28 -27.95 -35.34
N MET A 573 -0.58 -27.37 -34.51
CA MET A 573 -0.52 -25.96 -34.10
C MET A 573 0.78 -25.65 -33.36
N THR A 574 1.13 -26.48 -32.36
CA THR A 574 2.39 -26.36 -31.60
C THR A 574 3.62 -26.43 -32.50
N ALA A 575 3.64 -27.36 -33.47
CA ALA A 575 4.72 -27.48 -34.44
C ALA A 575 4.83 -26.23 -35.33
N TYR A 576 3.70 -25.68 -35.77
CA TYR A 576 3.66 -24.43 -36.54
C TYR A 576 4.27 -23.27 -35.75
N TYR A 577 3.92 -23.10 -34.48
CA TYR A 577 4.52 -22.06 -33.62
C TYR A 577 6.01 -22.28 -33.38
N ALA A 578 6.44 -23.54 -33.20
CA ALA A 578 7.86 -23.87 -33.07
C ALA A 578 8.67 -23.43 -34.30
N ASP A 579 8.13 -23.62 -35.50
CA ASP A 579 8.73 -23.20 -36.77
C ASP A 579 8.78 -21.66 -36.90
N LEU A 580 7.74 -20.95 -36.45
CA LEU A 580 7.75 -19.49 -36.40
C LEU A 580 8.80 -18.95 -35.42
N VAL A 581 8.86 -19.51 -34.21
CA VAL A 581 9.82 -19.13 -33.16
C VAL A 581 11.26 -19.36 -33.60
N ALA A 582 11.51 -20.40 -34.39
CA ALA A 582 12.82 -20.68 -34.98
C ALA A 582 13.19 -19.68 -36.09
N ALA A 583 12.21 -19.24 -36.89
CA ALA A 583 12.43 -18.33 -38.01
C ALA A 583 12.48 -16.84 -37.61
N TYR A 584 11.75 -16.45 -36.57
CA TYR A 584 11.57 -15.06 -36.16
C TYR A 584 11.93 -14.82 -34.69
N PRO A 585 12.34 -13.60 -34.30
CA PRO A 585 12.60 -13.25 -32.92
C PRO A 585 11.30 -12.98 -32.14
N ILE A 586 10.42 -13.99 -32.12
CA ILE A 586 9.18 -13.97 -31.33
C ILE A 586 9.54 -14.19 -29.86
N VAL A 587 9.14 -13.26 -28.99
CA VAL A 587 9.39 -13.33 -27.55
C VAL A 587 8.17 -13.73 -26.74
N SER A 588 6.96 -13.54 -27.30
CA SER A 588 5.69 -13.86 -26.63
C SER A 588 4.65 -14.39 -27.62
N ILE A 589 3.91 -15.42 -27.21
CA ILE A 589 2.73 -15.95 -27.91
C ILE A 589 1.60 -16.04 -26.87
N GLU A 590 0.49 -15.38 -27.17
CA GLU A 590 -0.74 -15.34 -26.38
C GLU A 590 -1.81 -16.22 -27.03
N ASP A 591 -2.54 -16.96 -26.19
CA ASP A 591 -3.60 -17.91 -26.54
C ASP A 591 -3.36 -18.75 -27.80
N PRO A 592 -2.23 -19.49 -27.86
CA PRO A 592 -1.90 -20.34 -29.02
C PRO A 592 -2.87 -21.50 -29.23
N LEU A 593 -3.65 -21.86 -28.20
CA LEU A 593 -4.55 -23.01 -28.17
C LEU A 593 -5.84 -22.61 -27.44
N ASP A 594 -6.88 -23.42 -27.58
CA ASP A 594 -8.20 -23.17 -27.01
C ASP A 594 -8.18 -23.09 -25.47
N GLU A 595 -9.07 -22.26 -24.89
CA GLU A 595 -9.19 -22.01 -23.45
C GLU A 595 -9.45 -23.27 -22.60
N GLU A 596 -9.94 -24.37 -23.19
CA GLU A 596 -10.15 -25.65 -22.50
C GLU A 596 -9.22 -26.78 -22.98
N ASP A 597 -8.25 -26.52 -23.86
CA ASP A 597 -7.23 -27.49 -24.29
C ASP A 597 -6.04 -27.58 -23.32
N TRP A 598 -6.32 -27.86 -22.04
CA TRP A 598 -5.32 -27.87 -20.96
C TRP A 598 -4.12 -28.82 -21.19
N ASP A 599 -4.33 -29.93 -21.90
CA ASP A 599 -3.28 -30.89 -22.26
C ASP A 599 -2.40 -30.34 -23.40
N GLY A 600 -3.01 -29.69 -24.40
CA GLY A 600 -2.29 -28.96 -25.44
C GLY A 600 -1.44 -27.82 -24.85
N TRP A 601 -2.02 -27.02 -23.94
CA TRP A 601 -1.33 -25.94 -23.24
C TRP A 601 -0.11 -26.42 -22.45
N ARG A 602 -0.21 -27.57 -21.77
CA ARG A 602 0.94 -28.19 -21.11
C ARG A 602 2.01 -28.57 -22.12
N THR A 603 1.61 -29.21 -23.22
CA THR A 603 2.51 -29.69 -24.27
C THR A 603 3.28 -28.55 -24.92
N ILE A 604 2.62 -27.45 -25.30
CA ILE A 604 3.31 -26.28 -25.89
C ILE A 604 4.23 -25.59 -24.87
N THR A 605 3.84 -25.55 -23.60
CA THR A 605 4.66 -24.97 -22.52
C THR A 605 5.93 -25.79 -22.30
N GLU A 606 5.83 -27.12 -22.26
CA GLU A 606 6.99 -28.02 -22.15
C GLU A 606 7.94 -27.88 -23.37
N GLN A 607 7.42 -27.62 -24.57
CA GLN A 607 8.24 -27.52 -25.79
C GLN A 607 8.85 -26.12 -26.03
N LEU A 608 8.14 -25.05 -25.68
CA LEU A 608 8.47 -23.67 -26.05
C LEU A 608 8.70 -22.74 -24.86
N GLY A 609 8.16 -23.02 -23.67
CA GLY A 609 8.11 -22.11 -22.53
C GLY A 609 9.48 -21.67 -21.99
N ASP A 610 10.53 -22.46 -22.22
CA ASP A 610 11.92 -22.11 -21.88
C ASP A 610 12.53 -21.03 -22.81
N ARG A 611 11.94 -20.86 -23.99
CA ARG A 611 12.45 -19.99 -25.07
C ARG A 611 11.54 -18.83 -25.38
N VAL A 612 10.25 -18.93 -25.08
CA VAL A 612 9.22 -17.96 -25.45
C VAL A 612 8.24 -17.83 -24.29
N GLN A 613 7.76 -16.61 -24.07
CA GLN A 613 6.67 -16.38 -23.14
C GLN A 613 5.38 -16.90 -23.75
N ILE A 614 4.67 -17.76 -23.00
CA ILE A 614 3.37 -18.31 -23.37
C ILE A 614 2.37 -17.67 -22.42
N VAL A 615 1.52 -16.79 -22.95
CA VAL A 615 0.58 -15.97 -22.18
C VAL A 615 -0.80 -16.60 -22.26
N GLY A 616 -1.42 -16.86 -21.11
CA GLY A 616 -2.84 -17.20 -21.03
C GLY A 616 -3.68 -15.94 -20.83
N ASP A 617 -4.58 -15.67 -21.77
CA ASP A 617 -5.63 -14.66 -21.68
C ASP A 617 -6.97 -15.34 -21.42
N ASP A 618 -7.63 -15.91 -22.41
CA ASP A 618 -8.89 -16.66 -22.26
C ASP A 618 -8.69 -17.94 -21.42
N LEU A 619 -7.48 -18.51 -21.44
CA LEU A 619 -7.14 -19.64 -20.56
C LEU A 619 -7.37 -19.30 -19.07
N PHE A 620 -7.00 -18.09 -18.64
CA PHE A 620 -7.00 -17.71 -17.23
C PHE A 620 -8.07 -16.69 -16.87
N VAL A 621 -8.52 -15.85 -17.81
CA VAL A 621 -9.49 -14.76 -17.65
C VAL A 621 -9.26 -13.90 -16.40
N THR A 622 -7.99 -13.64 -16.07
CA THR A 622 -7.59 -12.94 -14.84
C THR A 622 -8.16 -13.56 -13.54
N ASN A 623 -8.54 -14.84 -13.57
CA ASN A 623 -9.17 -15.57 -12.46
C ASN A 623 -8.12 -16.37 -11.66
N PRO A 624 -7.94 -16.10 -10.35
CA PRO A 624 -6.98 -16.82 -9.51
C PRO A 624 -7.15 -18.34 -9.47
N GLU A 625 -8.39 -18.87 -9.56
CA GLU A 625 -8.64 -20.32 -9.54
C GLU A 625 -8.14 -21.00 -10.82
N ARG A 626 -8.41 -20.40 -11.99
CA ARG A 626 -7.93 -20.92 -13.28
C ARG A 626 -6.42 -20.76 -13.41
N LEU A 627 -5.88 -19.65 -12.93
CA LEU A 627 -4.44 -19.43 -12.85
C LEU A 627 -3.76 -20.48 -11.97
N GLN A 628 -4.30 -20.77 -10.78
CA GLN A 628 -3.76 -21.83 -9.90
C GLN A 628 -3.77 -23.19 -10.58
N ARG A 629 -4.85 -23.54 -11.29
CA ARG A 629 -4.93 -24.77 -12.09
C ARG A 629 -3.81 -24.83 -13.14
N GLY A 630 -3.56 -23.73 -13.85
CA GLY A 630 -2.48 -23.63 -14.83
C GLY A 630 -1.09 -23.78 -14.22
N ILE A 631 -0.86 -23.14 -13.07
CA ILE A 631 0.39 -23.25 -12.31
C ILE A 631 0.63 -24.72 -11.90
N ASP A 632 -0.38 -25.37 -11.33
CA ASP A 632 -0.27 -26.74 -10.84
C ASP A 632 -0.02 -27.76 -11.96
N GLY A 633 -0.57 -27.51 -13.16
CA GLY A 633 -0.40 -28.38 -14.32
C GLY A 633 0.76 -27.99 -15.25
N GLY A 634 1.48 -26.91 -14.96
CA GLY A 634 2.59 -26.41 -15.78
C GLY A 634 2.15 -25.87 -17.14
N GLN A 635 0.97 -25.24 -17.20
CA GLN A 635 0.44 -24.59 -18.40
C GLN A 635 0.75 -23.10 -18.42
N ALA A 636 1.28 -22.63 -19.55
CA ALA A 636 1.74 -21.26 -19.76
C ALA A 636 2.90 -20.86 -18.82
N ASN A 637 3.39 -19.63 -18.98
CA ASN A 637 4.37 -19.03 -18.06
C ASN A 637 4.13 -17.53 -17.85
N ALA A 638 2.98 -17.02 -18.32
CA ALA A 638 2.55 -15.66 -18.13
C ALA A 638 1.02 -15.55 -18.12
N LEU A 639 0.54 -14.52 -17.43
CA LEU A 639 -0.85 -14.12 -17.32
C LEU A 639 -1.07 -12.80 -18.07
N LEU A 640 -2.08 -12.75 -18.94
CA LEU A 640 -2.63 -11.47 -19.38
C LEU A 640 -3.59 -10.95 -18.30
N VAL A 641 -3.42 -9.70 -17.88
CA VAL A 641 -4.20 -9.11 -16.78
C VAL A 641 -5.16 -8.08 -17.35
N LYS A 642 -6.45 -8.39 -17.30
CA LYS A 642 -7.54 -7.49 -17.69
C LYS A 642 -8.44 -7.26 -16.48
N VAL A 643 -8.35 -6.06 -15.91
CA VAL A 643 -9.06 -5.68 -14.67
C VAL A 643 -10.57 -5.97 -14.71
N ASN A 644 -11.21 -5.82 -15.86
CA ASN A 644 -12.64 -6.03 -16.02
C ASN A 644 -13.05 -7.50 -16.21
N GLN A 645 -12.12 -8.42 -16.51
CA GLN A 645 -12.40 -9.85 -16.55
C GLN A 645 -12.66 -10.43 -15.16
N ILE A 646 -12.01 -9.87 -14.12
CA ILE A 646 -12.19 -10.29 -12.73
C ILE A 646 -13.14 -9.37 -11.96
N GLY A 647 -13.12 -8.06 -12.25
CA GLY A 647 -14.16 -7.11 -11.84
C GLY A 647 -13.88 -6.27 -10.58
N SER A 648 -12.72 -6.41 -9.93
CA SER A 648 -12.27 -5.52 -8.84
C SER A 648 -10.76 -5.33 -8.86
N LEU A 649 -10.27 -4.23 -8.27
CA LEU A 649 -8.84 -3.96 -8.15
C LEU A 649 -8.15 -5.01 -7.29
N THR A 650 -8.75 -5.38 -6.16
CA THR A 650 -8.10 -6.29 -5.20
C THR A 650 -7.98 -7.71 -5.73
N GLU A 651 -9.00 -8.24 -6.42
CA GLU A 651 -8.90 -9.54 -7.07
C GLU A 651 -7.90 -9.51 -8.25
N THR A 652 -7.76 -8.37 -8.95
CA THR A 652 -6.71 -8.18 -9.96
C THR A 652 -5.32 -8.29 -9.32
N LEU A 653 -5.09 -7.60 -8.20
CA LEU A 653 -3.80 -7.63 -7.50
C LEU A 653 -3.52 -9.03 -6.92
N ASP A 654 -4.53 -9.76 -6.47
CA ASP A 654 -4.39 -11.15 -6.03
C ASP A 654 -3.95 -12.08 -7.17
N ALA A 655 -4.52 -11.93 -8.37
CA ALA A 655 -4.11 -12.69 -9.55
C ALA A 655 -2.66 -12.38 -9.95
N VAL A 656 -2.28 -11.09 -9.95
CA VAL A 656 -0.91 -10.65 -10.26
C VAL A 656 0.09 -11.19 -9.25
N GLU A 657 -0.22 -11.11 -7.95
CA GLU A 657 0.67 -11.60 -6.90
C GLU A 657 0.83 -13.13 -6.96
N LEU A 658 -0.25 -13.87 -7.23
CA LEU A 658 -0.22 -15.32 -7.42
C LEU A 658 0.69 -15.71 -8.60
N ALA A 659 0.56 -15.02 -9.73
CA ALA A 659 1.42 -15.23 -10.89
C ALA A 659 2.89 -14.95 -10.54
N HIS A 660 3.19 -13.79 -9.97
CA HIS A 660 4.57 -13.40 -9.61
C HIS A 660 5.23 -14.38 -8.63
N ARG A 661 4.51 -14.77 -7.55
CA ARG A 661 5.03 -15.75 -6.57
C ARG A 661 5.28 -17.13 -7.16
N SER A 662 4.59 -17.46 -8.24
CA SER A 662 4.72 -18.74 -8.95
C SER A 662 5.72 -18.67 -10.11
N GLY A 663 6.41 -17.54 -10.30
CA GLY A 663 7.40 -17.34 -11.35
C GLY A 663 6.81 -17.03 -12.73
N TYR A 664 5.50 -16.79 -12.82
CA TYR A 664 4.85 -16.31 -14.03
C TYR A 664 5.12 -14.82 -14.22
N ARG A 665 5.12 -14.38 -15.49
CA ARG A 665 5.09 -12.94 -15.83
C ARG A 665 3.66 -12.45 -15.91
N CYS A 666 3.47 -11.15 -15.67
CA CYS A 666 2.18 -10.50 -15.87
C CYS A 666 2.29 -9.47 -16.99
N MET A 667 1.29 -9.42 -17.85
CA MET A 667 1.17 -8.41 -18.90
C MET A 667 -0.15 -7.67 -18.71
N MET A 668 -0.07 -6.43 -18.24
CA MET A 668 -1.25 -5.59 -18.04
C MET A 668 -1.86 -5.25 -19.40
N SER A 669 -3.18 -5.38 -19.55
CA SER A 669 -3.82 -5.29 -20.86
C SER A 669 -5.05 -4.39 -20.91
N HIS A 670 -5.27 -3.84 -22.10
CA HIS A 670 -6.47 -3.11 -22.48
C HIS A 670 -7.63 -4.05 -22.88
N ARG A 671 -8.77 -3.47 -23.28
CA ARG A 671 -9.83 -4.16 -24.03
C ARG A 671 -10.12 -3.48 -25.37
N SER A 672 -10.69 -4.20 -26.33
CA SER A 672 -11.01 -3.63 -27.66
C SER A 672 -11.95 -2.43 -27.60
N GLY A 673 -12.88 -2.37 -26.65
CA GLY A 673 -13.58 -1.13 -26.26
C GLY A 673 -12.89 -0.46 -25.09
N GLU A 674 -12.04 0.52 -25.35
CA GLU A 674 -11.39 1.33 -24.29
C GLU A 674 -12.03 2.71 -24.13
N THR A 675 -11.62 3.41 -23.08
CA THR A 675 -12.00 4.79 -22.78
C THR A 675 -10.75 5.69 -22.74
N GLU A 676 -10.90 6.94 -22.35
CA GLU A 676 -9.80 7.84 -22.00
C GLU A 676 -9.12 7.52 -20.67
N ASP A 677 -9.65 6.59 -19.88
CA ASP A 677 -9.09 6.14 -18.60
C ASP A 677 -7.65 5.65 -18.79
N VAL A 678 -6.75 5.88 -17.84
CA VAL A 678 -5.34 5.49 -17.96
C VAL A 678 -4.88 4.56 -16.84
N THR A 679 -5.80 4.05 -16.01
CA THR A 679 -5.51 3.29 -14.79
C THR A 679 -4.59 2.10 -15.05
N ILE A 680 -4.74 1.38 -16.17
CA ILE A 680 -3.87 0.24 -16.48
C ILE A 680 -2.40 0.62 -16.70
N ALA A 681 -2.09 1.86 -17.07
CA ALA A 681 -0.71 2.35 -17.15
C ALA A 681 -0.10 2.46 -15.75
N ASP A 682 -0.84 3.05 -14.81
CA ASP A 682 -0.46 3.14 -13.40
C ASP A 682 -0.34 1.74 -12.77
N LEU A 683 -1.28 0.83 -13.03
CA LEU A 683 -1.25 -0.53 -12.49
C LEU A 683 -0.07 -1.36 -13.02
N ALA A 684 0.33 -1.16 -14.28
CA ALA A 684 1.51 -1.84 -14.83
C ALA A 684 2.80 -1.46 -14.07
N VAL A 685 2.92 -0.19 -13.65
CA VAL A 685 4.06 0.30 -12.86
C VAL A 685 3.90 -0.05 -11.37
N ALA A 686 2.69 0.08 -10.82
CA ALA A 686 2.37 -0.26 -9.43
C ALA A 686 2.79 -1.70 -9.09
N THR A 687 2.50 -2.62 -10.01
CA THR A 687 2.82 -4.04 -9.85
C THR A 687 4.22 -4.41 -10.32
N ASN A 688 4.97 -3.46 -10.91
CA ASN A 688 6.25 -3.70 -11.58
C ASN A 688 6.18 -4.90 -12.56
N CYS A 689 5.05 -5.12 -13.24
CA CYS A 689 4.85 -6.33 -14.07
C CYS A 689 5.79 -6.36 -15.30
N GLY A 690 6.31 -5.20 -15.70
CA GLY A 690 7.36 -5.08 -16.71
C GLY A 690 6.86 -5.24 -18.16
N GLN A 691 5.57 -5.46 -18.38
CA GLN A 691 4.97 -5.61 -19.71
C GLN A 691 3.55 -5.02 -19.75
N ILE A 692 3.20 -4.38 -20.86
CA ILE A 692 1.85 -3.84 -21.10
C ILE A 692 1.42 -4.07 -22.54
N LYS A 693 0.19 -4.53 -22.77
CA LYS A 693 -0.46 -4.62 -24.08
C LYS A 693 -1.57 -3.58 -24.11
N THR A 694 -1.32 -2.41 -24.71
CA THR A 694 -2.30 -1.31 -24.77
C THR A 694 -2.55 -0.78 -26.19
N GLY A 695 -2.36 -1.63 -27.20
CA GLY A 695 -2.71 -1.37 -28.60
C GLY A 695 -1.65 -0.64 -29.42
N ALA A 696 -2.02 -0.16 -30.61
CA ALA A 696 -1.12 0.57 -31.50
C ALA A 696 -0.77 1.96 -30.95
N PRO A 697 0.33 2.60 -31.41
CA PRO A 697 0.56 4.03 -31.21
C PRO A 697 -0.35 4.88 -32.12
N ALA A 698 -1.65 4.57 -32.12
CA ALA A 698 -2.72 5.23 -32.85
C ALA A 698 -4.04 5.11 -32.07
N ARG A 699 -4.96 6.04 -32.33
CA ARG A 699 -6.21 6.25 -31.57
C ARG A 699 -5.96 6.65 -30.11
N SER A 700 -6.69 7.65 -29.63
CA SER A 700 -6.41 8.23 -28.30
C SER A 700 -6.74 7.31 -27.14
N ASP A 701 -7.66 6.36 -27.31
CA ASP A 701 -7.99 5.32 -26.33
C ASP A 701 -6.80 4.40 -26.02
N ARG A 702 -5.84 4.29 -26.95
CA ARG A 702 -4.56 3.57 -26.78
C ARG A 702 -3.45 4.52 -26.32
N VAL A 703 -3.28 5.61 -27.09
CA VAL A 703 -2.21 6.59 -26.90
C VAL A 703 -2.30 7.31 -25.55
N ALA A 704 -3.48 7.44 -24.95
CA ALA A 704 -3.63 7.99 -23.60
C ALA A 704 -2.81 7.21 -22.56
N LYS A 705 -2.80 5.87 -22.63
CA LYS A 705 -2.04 5.01 -21.70
C LYS A 705 -0.54 5.16 -21.93
N TYR A 706 -0.09 5.23 -23.19
CA TYR A 706 1.31 5.51 -23.50
C TYR A 706 1.74 6.90 -22.99
N ASN A 707 0.90 7.91 -23.14
CA ASN A 707 1.17 9.24 -22.61
C ASN A 707 1.21 9.25 -21.07
N GLN A 708 0.40 8.42 -20.41
CA GLN A 708 0.47 8.27 -18.97
C GLN A 708 1.79 7.62 -18.52
N LEU A 709 2.24 6.57 -19.22
CA LEU A 709 3.55 5.97 -18.96
C LEU A 709 4.72 6.95 -19.17
N LEU A 710 4.63 7.86 -20.16
CA LEU A 710 5.60 8.95 -20.30
C LEU A 710 5.61 9.88 -19.07
N ARG A 711 4.44 10.22 -18.52
CA ARG A 711 4.34 11.06 -17.31
C ARG A 711 4.89 10.35 -16.07
N ILE A 712 4.60 9.06 -15.92
CA ILE A 712 5.12 8.26 -14.81
C ILE A 712 6.65 8.15 -14.92
N GLU A 713 7.20 7.93 -16.13
CA GLU A 713 8.64 7.92 -16.36
C GLU A 713 9.29 9.29 -16.02
N GLU A 714 8.66 10.40 -16.44
CA GLU A 714 9.10 11.75 -16.12
C GLU A 714 9.08 12.03 -14.60
N GLU A 715 8.01 11.63 -13.91
CA GLU A 715 7.83 11.80 -12.46
C GLU A 715 8.83 10.98 -11.64
N LEU A 716 9.14 9.76 -12.09
CA LEU A 716 10.13 8.90 -11.44
C LEU A 716 11.57 9.40 -11.64
N GLY A 717 11.86 10.11 -12.73
CA GLY A 717 13.19 10.60 -13.04
C GLY A 717 14.25 9.49 -13.00
N ASP A 718 15.34 9.70 -12.26
CA ASP A 718 16.43 8.72 -12.14
C ASP A 718 16.04 7.40 -11.46
N ALA A 719 14.88 7.33 -10.80
CA ALA A 719 14.35 6.09 -10.24
C ALA A 719 13.72 5.18 -11.30
N ALA A 720 13.31 5.71 -12.45
CA ALA A 720 12.66 4.95 -13.50
C ALA A 720 13.58 3.85 -14.05
N ARG A 721 13.04 2.64 -14.21
CA ARG A 721 13.75 1.53 -14.86
C ARG A 721 12.87 0.94 -15.94
N TYR A 722 13.32 0.97 -17.18
CA TYR A 722 12.62 0.28 -18.27
C TYR A 722 12.98 -1.21 -18.25
N ALA A 723 11.97 -2.09 -18.27
CA ALA A 723 12.19 -3.53 -18.16
C ALA A 723 13.01 -4.13 -19.33
N GLY A 724 12.81 -3.60 -20.54
CA GLY A 724 13.55 -3.99 -21.75
C GLY A 724 13.63 -5.51 -21.97
N ALA A 725 14.77 -5.97 -22.48
CA ALA A 725 15.01 -7.38 -22.76
C ALA A 725 14.84 -8.32 -21.56
N THR A 726 15.02 -7.84 -20.32
CA THR A 726 14.95 -8.69 -19.11
C THR A 726 13.52 -9.16 -18.79
N ALA A 727 12.51 -8.54 -19.40
CA ALA A 727 11.12 -8.95 -19.28
C ALA A 727 10.84 -10.34 -19.90
N PHE A 728 11.73 -10.87 -20.76
CA PHE A 728 11.47 -12.07 -21.56
C PHE A 728 12.49 -13.21 -21.31
N PRO A 729 12.04 -14.47 -21.16
CA PRO A 729 12.94 -15.62 -20.99
C PRO A 729 13.98 -15.75 -22.13
N ARG A 730 13.55 -15.51 -23.38
CA ARG A 730 14.39 -15.61 -24.59
C ARG A 730 15.64 -14.72 -24.54
N LEU A 731 15.51 -13.56 -23.89
CA LEU A 731 16.49 -12.49 -23.94
C LEU A 731 17.21 -12.26 -22.60
N GLY A 732 16.60 -12.64 -21.48
CA GLY A 732 17.15 -12.47 -20.12
C GLY A 732 18.28 -13.43 -19.71
N ARG A 733 18.68 -14.38 -20.56
CA ARG A 733 19.80 -15.33 -20.29
C ARG A 733 21.17 -14.86 -20.83
N ARG A 734 21.40 -13.55 -21.01
CA ARG A 734 22.70 -13.02 -21.50
C ARG A 734 23.57 -12.41 -20.41
#